data_AF-A5ZTK5-F1
#
_entry.id   AF-A5ZTK5-F1
#
_cell.length_a   1.000
_cell.length_b   1.000
_cell.length_c   1.000
_cell.angle_alpha   90.00
_cell.angle_beta   90.00
_cell.angle_gamma   90.00
#
_symmetry.space_group_name_H-M   'P 1'
#
loop_
_entity.id
_entity.type
_entity.pdbx_description
1 polymer ?
#
loop_
_entity_poly.entity_id
_entity_poly.type
_entity_poly.pdbx_seq_one_letter_code
_entity_poly.pdbx_strand_id
1 'polypeptide(L)'
;MKKRFLSVLLTLFMVLMMLPTTAYADTAYCDICGKEVDIDYSNYEYLNAQFHQRSGYCQECGSFVAKPRSEHNWSGTATCTSGQTCTVCGGTSNPRGHAYESTVTIEPTCTTDGVRTYVCKNDSSHTYTEPIPATEHNYESSVTTAAACTTDGVRTYVCKNDSSHTYTEPIPAAGHNLEKAEKKDAGCTEAGYEAYWRCQTCKKLFSDEAGTVEIINPIEIKATGHDLKAVKRKEAGCTKDGYEAYWRCQTCKKLFSDEAGTVEIINPIEIKATGHDLKAVKRKEAGCTKDGYEAYWRCQTCKKLFSDEAGTVEIINPIEIKATGHDLKAVKRKEAGCTEDGHETYWRCQTCKKLFSDAAGTVEISNPTAIKATGHNLEKVEKKDAGCTEDGHETYWKCNTCKKLFSDAAGTVEISNPTAIKATGHNLEKVEKKDAGCAEDGHETYWRCQTCKKLFSDAAGTVEISNPTAIKATGHNLEKVEKKDAGCTEDGHETYWKCNTCKKLFSDEAGTVEISNPTAIKATGHNLKKVEKKDATATEEGNSTYWFCDKCNKYFSDAKAETEIKKEDTVLAKLSTVNKKETEASSAKTANATKVTSTTDKTTKSSPKTGDSTDVQLYVILMLVSIGAAAGAGAKRKLKTQR
;
A
#
# COMPACT_ATOMS: atom_id res chain seq x y z
N MET A 1 185.58 56.21 -96.63
CA MET A 1 185.84 57.49 -97.33
C MET A 1 185.26 58.62 -96.48
N LYS A 2 185.82 59.82 -96.31
CA LYS A 2 187.08 60.44 -96.79
C LYS A 2 187.86 61.03 -95.59
N LYS A 3 189.07 60.54 -95.29
CA LYS A 3 189.95 61.01 -94.17
C LYS A 3 190.52 62.44 -94.32
N ARG A 4 189.87 63.34 -95.09
CA ARG A 4 190.40 64.68 -95.41
C ARG A 4 189.43 65.85 -95.34
N PHE A 5 188.10 65.65 -95.39
CA PHE A 5 187.15 66.76 -95.23
C PHE A 5 186.85 67.10 -93.77
N LEU A 6 186.58 66.10 -92.93
CA LEU A 6 186.24 66.33 -91.53
C LEU A 6 187.40 66.98 -90.74
N SER A 7 188.65 66.64 -91.09
CA SER A 7 189.84 67.26 -90.47
C SER A 7 189.96 68.74 -90.82
N VAL A 8 189.65 69.14 -92.06
CA VAL A 8 189.69 70.55 -92.48
C VAL A 8 188.54 71.33 -91.84
N LEU A 9 187.35 70.73 -91.74
CA LEU A 9 186.22 71.37 -91.03
C LEU A 9 186.52 71.56 -89.54
N LEU A 10 187.08 70.56 -88.84
CA LEU A 10 187.46 70.72 -87.43
C LEU A 10 188.53 71.79 -87.22
N THR A 11 189.57 71.85 -88.06
CA THR A 11 190.60 72.89 -87.94
C THR A 11 190.05 74.28 -88.27
N LEU A 12 189.13 74.41 -89.23
CA LEU A 12 188.52 75.70 -89.55
C LEU A 12 187.58 76.18 -88.44
N PHE A 13 186.85 75.26 -87.78
CA PHE A 13 185.99 75.59 -86.63
C PHE A 13 186.82 75.96 -85.39
N MET A 14 187.94 75.25 -85.13
CA MET A 14 188.87 75.62 -84.04
C MET A 14 189.49 77.01 -84.22
N VAL A 15 189.70 77.47 -85.46
CA VAL A 15 190.20 78.82 -85.74
C VAL A 15 189.11 79.90 -85.58
N LEU A 16 187.82 79.54 -85.68
CA LEU A 16 186.72 80.49 -85.46
C LEU A 16 186.30 80.64 -84.00
N MET A 17 186.59 79.65 -83.15
CA MET A 17 186.22 79.62 -81.72
C MET A 17 187.29 80.17 -80.76
N MET A 18 188.35 80.80 -81.29
CA MET A 18 189.33 81.57 -80.50
C MET A 18 189.21 83.09 -80.68
N LEU A 19 188.03 83.57 -81.07
CA LEU A 19 187.56 84.85 -80.52
C LEU A 19 187.30 84.62 -79.01
N PRO A 20 187.92 85.36 -78.09
CA PRO A 20 187.61 85.22 -76.69
C PRO A 20 186.13 85.55 -76.49
N THR A 21 185.38 84.63 -75.89
CA THR A 21 184.10 84.99 -75.28
C THR A 21 184.40 86.07 -74.26
N THR A 22 184.00 87.31 -74.54
CA THR A 22 183.91 88.35 -73.53
C THR A 22 183.01 87.78 -72.44
N ALA A 23 183.61 87.41 -71.31
CA ALA A 23 182.85 87.08 -70.13
C ALA A 23 182.13 88.37 -69.75
N TYR A 24 180.85 88.43 -70.11
CA TYR A 24 179.90 89.31 -69.44
C TYR A 24 179.77 88.74 -68.03
N ALA A 25 180.74 89.08 -67.18
CA ALA A 25 180.48 89.15 -65.75
C ALA A 25 179.27 90.09 -65.61
N ASP A 26 178.28 89.70 -64.82
CA ASP A 26 177.09 90.53 -64.62
C ASP A 26 177.54 91.80 -63.89
N THR A 27 177.77 92.87 -64.66
CA THR A 27 178.16 94.17 -64.14
C THR A 27 176.94 94.85 -63.56
N ALA A 28 177.06 95.34 -62.33
CA ALA A 28 176.08 96.24 -61.75
C ALA A 28 176.77 97.45 -61.14
N TYR A 29 176.05 98.57 -61.10
CA TYR A 29 176.53 99.77 -60.44
C TYR A 29 176.62 99.54 -58.92
N CYS A 30 177.82 99.69 -58.37
CA CYS A 30 178.06 99.64 -56.94
C CYS A 30 178.11 101.06 -56.38
N ASP A 31 177.08 101.46 -55.65
CA ASP A 31 176.96 102.79 -55.05
C ASP A 31 178.14 103.16 -54.12
N ILE A 32 178.83 102.16 -53.55
CA ILE A 32 180.00 102.36 -52.68
C ILE A 32 181.29 102.57 -53.50
N CYS A 33 181.44 101.92 -54.66
CA CYS A 33 182.58 102.13 -55.57
C CYS A 33 182.38 103.31 -56.52
N GLY A 34 181.13 103.79 -56.68
CA GLY A 34 180.78 104.89 -57.60
C GLY A 34 180.88 104.52 -59.08
N LYS A 35 180.87 103.23 -59.42
CA LYS A 35 181.03 102.70 -60.79
C LYS A 35 180.37 101.33 -60.95
N GLU A 36 180.23 100.89 -62.19
CA GLU A 36 179.94 99.49 -62.50
C GLU A 36 181.12 98.59 -62.12
N VAL A 37 180.77 97.41 -61.59
CA VAL A 37 181.68 96.37 -61.10
C VAL A 37 181.04 95.00 -61.32
N ASP A 38 181.88 93.99 -61.46
CA ASP A 38 181.47 92.59 -61.61
C ASP A 38 180.79 92.07 -60.32
N ILE A 39 179.66 91.36 -60.46
CA ILE A 39 178.99 90.67 -59.36
C ILE A 39 179.47 89.22 -59.25
N ASP A 40 179.93 88.82 -58.06
CA ASP A 40 179.98 87.42 -57.63
C ASP A 40 178.73 87.10 -56.81
N TYR A 41 178.11 85.93 -56.95
CA TYR A 41 176.95 85.54 -56.13
C TYR A 41 177.08 84.15 -55.51
N SER A 42 176.51 84.02 -54.32
CA SER A 42 176.43 82.79 -53.52
C SER A 42 175.81 81.59 -54.24
N ASN A 43 175.88 80.44 -53.56
CA ASN A 43 175.02 79.28 -53.85
C ASN A 43 173.52 79.64 -53.70
N TYR A 44 172.66 78.76 -54.24
CA TYR A 44 171.21 78.88 -54.18
C TYR A 44 170.63 78.32 -52.88
N GLU A 45 169.75 79.10 -52.25
CA GLU A 45 169.01 78.78 -51.02
C GLU A 45 167.52 78.54 -51.35
N TYR A 46 166.90 77.56 -50.70
CA TYR A 46 165.45 77.33 -50.81
C TYR A 46 164.67 78.50 -50.18
N LEU A 47 163.71 79.08 -50.91
CA LEU A 47 162.89 80.20 -50.43
C LEU A 47 161.46 79.75 -50.07
N ASN A 48 160.78 79.05 -50.97
CA ASN A 48 159.42 78.55 -50.79
C ASN A 48 159.15 77.38 -51.77
N ALA A 49 157.92 76.86 -51.81
CA ALA A 49 157.57 75.69 -52.63
C ALA A 49 157.73 75.87 -54.16
N GLN A 50 157.91 77.10 -54.66
CA GLN A 50 158.08 77.40 -56.08
C GLN A 50 159.50 77.87 -56.42
N PHE A 51 160.18 78.63 -55.54
CA PHE A 51 161.45 79.30 -55.86
C PHE A 51 162.61 79.00 -54.89
N HIS A 52 163.83 79.09 -55.43
CA HIS A 52 165.10 79.32 -54.71
C HIS A 52 165.71 80.68 -55.10
N GLN A 53 166.70 81.16 -54.34
CA GLN A 53 167.34 82.47 -54.55
C GLN A 53 168.86 82.43 -54.25
N ARG A 54 169.65 83.34 -54.82
CA ARG A 54 171.09 83.53 -54.49
C ARG A 54 171.42 85.00 -54.25
N SER A 55 172.54 85.28 -53.59
CA SER A 55 172.92 86.62 -53.10
C SER A 55 174.18 87.12 -53.79
N GLY A 56 174.10 88.22 -54.51
CA GLY A 56 175.17 88.85 -55.28
C GLY A 56 175.84 90.02 -54.57
N TYR A 57 177.16 90.08 -54.70
CA TYR A 57 178.08 91.01 -54.04
C TYR A 57 179.09 91.57 -55.05
N CYS A 58 179.48 92.83 -54.86
CA CYS A 58 180.51 93.52 -55.63
C CYS A 58 181.89 92.82 -55.44
N GLN A 59 182.55 92.44 -56.52
CA GLN A 59 183.90 91.84 -56.49
C GLN A 59 184.95 92.75 -55.84
N GLU A 60 184.87 94.08 -55.99
CA GLU A 60 185.92 95.00 -55.52
C GLU A 60 185.85 95.36 -54.03
N CYS A 61 184.64 95.48 -53.45
CA CYS A 61 184.46 95.91 -52.06
C CYS A 61 183.56 94.99 -51.21
N GLY A 62 183.04 93.90 -51.78
CA GLY A 62 182.19 92.93 -51.09
C GLY A 62 180.79 93.44 -50.72
N SER A 63 180.41 94.66 -51.12
CA SER A 63 179.08 95.20 -50.83
C SER A 63 177.99 94.39 -51.52
N PHE A 64 176.89 94.12 -50.84
CA PHE A 64 175.71 93.48 -51.44
C PHE A 64 175.11 94.30 -52.58
N VAL A 65 174.68 93.66 -53.68
CA VAL A 65 174.14 94.34 -54.87
C VAL A 65 172.80 93.74 -55.37
N ALA A 66 172.62 92.41 -55.35
CA ALA A 66 171.42 91.78 -55.95
C ALA A 66 170.98 90.46 -55.29
N LYS A 67 169.67 90.13 -55.29
CA LYS A 67 169.13 88.82 -54.86
C LYS A 67 168.15 88.22 -55.90
N PRO A 68 168.65 87.68 -57.02
CA PRO A 68 167.81 87.02 -58.02
C PRO A 68 167.16 85.73 -57.49
N ARG A 69 166.03 85.35 -58.11
CA ARG A 69 165.21 84.17 -57.77
C ARG A 69 164.96 83.31 -59.02
N SER A 70 164.79 82.01 -58.84
CA SER A 70 164.57 81.04 -59.93
C SER A 70 163.70 79.88 -59.45
N GLU A 71 162.96 79.22 -60.34
CA GLU A 71 162.03 78.14 -59.98
C GLU A 71 162.73 76.80 -59.70
N HIS A 72 162.12 75.97 -58.85
CA HIS A 72 162.67 74.66 -58.50
C HIS A 72 162.59 73.64 -59.62
N ASN A 73 163.68 72.89 -59.80
CA ASN A 73 163.73 71.72 -60.66
C ASN A 73 163.68 70.43 -59.80
N TRP A 74 162.48 69.86 -59.67
CA TRP A 74 162.15 68.74 -58.78
C TRP A 74 162.52 67.38 -59.39
N SER A 75 163.10 66.49 -58.59
CA SER A 75 163.43 65.11 -58.98
C SER A 75 162.24 64.15 -58.84
N GLY A 76 162.04 63.29 -59.85
CA GLY A 76 161.09 62.17 -59.79
C GLY A 76 159.62 62.59 -59.56
N THR A 77 158.86 61.75 -58.86
CA THR A 77 157.45 61.98 -58.49
C THR A 77 157.23 61.62 -57.02
N ALA A 78 156.32 62.34 -56.34
CA ALA A 78 155.97 62.07 -54.94
C ALA A 78 155.14 60.78 -54.80
N THR A 79 155.47 59.98 -53.78
CA THR A 79 154.78 58.74 -53.39
C THR A 79 153.73 59.00 -52.30
N CYS A 80 153.02 57.98 -51.84
CA CYS A 80 152.09 58.08 -50.71
C CYS A 80 152.76 58.63 -49.43
N THR A 81 154.05 58.30 -49.20
CA THR A 81 154.76 58.53 -47.92
C THR A 81 156.00 59.41 -48.04
N SER A 82 156.49 59.71 -49.24
CA SER A 82 157.66 60.57 -49.51
C SER A 82 157.43 61.59 -50.63
N GLY A 83 158.01 62.78 -50.48
CA GLY A 83 157.98 63.85 -51.49
C GLY A 83 159.17 63.84 -52.45
N GLN A 84 159.25 64.87 -53.31
CA GLN A 84 160.33 65.07 -54.28
C GLN A 84 161.43 65.98 -53.70
N THR A 85 162.62 66.02 -54.32
CA THR A 85 163.73 66.90 -53.89
C THR A 85 164.16 67.85 -55.01
N CYS A 86 164.43 69.12 -54.70
CA CYS A 86 164.92 70.09 -55.67
C CYS A 86 166.42 69.88 -55.94
N THR A 87 166.74 69.62 -57.21
CA THR A 87 168.11 69.32 -57.69
C THR A 87 169.11 70.47 -57.53
N VAL A 88 168.64 71.72 -57.36
CA VAL A 88 169.49 72.92 -57.31
C VAL A 88 169.79 73.38 -55.87
N CYS A 89 168.82 73.25 -54.95
CA CYS A 89 168.92 73.78 -53.58
C CYS A 89 168.64 72.76 -52.46
N GLY A 90 168.34 71.50 -52.79
CA GLY A 90 168.14 70.41 -51.82
C GLY A 90 166.84 70.42 -51.02
N GLY A 91 165.99 71.46 -51.13
CA GLY A 91 164.68 71.49 -50.46
C GLY A 91 163.73 70.39 -50.97
N THR A 92 162.74 70.01 -50.16
CA THR A 92 161.82 68.88 -50.42
C THR A 92 160.35 69.31 -50.56
N SER A 93 159.57 68.61 -51.38
CA SER A 93 158.11 68.77 -51.48
C SER A 93 157.35 67.80 -50.55
N ASN A 94 156.02 67.94 -50.45
CA ASN A 94 155.19 67.08 -49.61
C ASN A 94 154.89 65.71 -50.27
N PRO A 95 154.69 64.64 -49.49
CA PRO A 95 154.12 63.38 -49.96
C PRO A 95 152.70 63.54 -50.51
N ARG A 96 152.25 62.53 -51.28
CA ARG A 96 150.94 62.49 -51.94
C ARG A 96 149.80 61.98 -51.06
N GLY A 97 150.12 61.31 -49.94
CA GLY A 97 149.15 60.70 -49.03
C GLY A 97 148.47 59.44 -49.58
N HIS A 98 147.69 58.77 -48.74
CA HIS A 98 146.83 57.65 -49.13
C HIS A 98 145.43 58.14 -49.52
N ALA A 99 144.80 57.44 -50.47
CA ALA A 99 143.42 57.68 -50.90
C ALA A 99 142.67 56.33 -50.92
N TYR A 100 142.16 55.92 -49.76
CA TYR A 100 141.47 54.63 -49.59
C TYR A 100 140.04 54.65 -50.14
N GLU A 101 139.65 53.59 -50.84
CA GLU A 101 138.25 53.22 -51.09
C GLU A 101 137.92 51.91 -50.37
N SER A 102 136.65 51.73 -50.00
CA SER A 102 136.16 50.53 -49.29
C SER A 102 135.19 49.71 -50.12
N THR A 103 135.31 48.39 -50.08
CA THR A 103 134.30 47.44 -50.58
C THR A 103 133.89 46.46 -49.48
N VAL A 104 132.68 45.93 -49.54
CA VAL A 104 132.28 44.77 -48.73
C VAL A 104 132.75 43.52 -49.48
N THR A 105 133.49 42.65 -48.80
CA THR A 105 134.08 41.43 -49.39
C THR A 105 133.48 40.14 -48.83
N ILE A 106 132.85 40.20 -47.65
CA ILE A 106 131.99 39.16 -47.08
C ILE A 106 130.77 39.86 -46.47
N GLU A 107 129.56 39.42 -46.80
CA GLU A 107 128.33 39.94 -46.19
C GLU A 107 128.07 39.27 -44.82
N PRO A 108 127.59 40.02 -43.81
CA PRO A 108 127.24 39.45 -42.50
C PRO A 108 126.00 38.54 -42.59
N THR A 109 125.99 37.45 -41.82
CA THR A 109 124.83 36.55 -41.68
C THR A 109 124.10 36.83 -40.36
N CYS A 110 123.19 35.95 -39.93
CA CYS A 110 122.58 36.04 -38.58
C CYS A 110 123.60 35.78 -37.46
N THR A 111 124.66 35.01 -37.73
CA THR A 111 125.55 34.41 -36.70
C THR A 111 127.04 34.57 -37.01
N THR A 112 127.40 35.13 -38.17
CA THR A 112 128.80 35.40 -38.55
C THR A 112 128.96 36.82 -39.06
N ASP A 113 129.98 37.52 -38.56
CA ASP A 113 130.37 38.84 -39.04
C ASP A 113 130.78 38.80 -40.53
N GLY A 114 130.46 39.88 -41.24
CA GLY A 114 130.97 40.18 -42.57
C GLY A 114 132.32 40.91 -42.51
N VAL A 115 132.85 41.28 -43.67
CA VAL A 115 134.16 41.95 -43.80
C VAL A 115 134.07 43.09 -44.82
N ARG A 116 134.61 44.24 -44.43
CA ARG A 116 134.91 45.39 -45.29
C ARG A 116 136.40 45.45 -45.54
N THR A 117 136.81 45.67 -46.79
CA THR A 117 138.21 45.80 -47.20
C THR A 117 138.46 47.20 -47.77
N TYR A 118 139.56 47.82 -47.37
CA TYR A 118 139.99 49.14 -47.82
C TYR A 118 141.27 49.03 -48.66
N VAL A 119 141.34 49.70 -49.80
CA VAL A 119 142.51 49.69 -50.70
C VAL A 119 142.83 51.11 -51.17
N CYS A 120 144.11 51.49 -51.18
CA CYS A 120 144.56 52.82 -51.58
C CYS A 120 144.69 52.96 -53.11
N LYS A 121 144.05 53.96 -53.72
CA LYS A 121 144.17 54.28 -55.16
C LYS A 121 145.57 54.66 -55.60
N ASN A 122 146.31 55.36 -54.72
CA ASN A 122 147.65 55.86 -55.02
C ASN A 122 148.71 54.74 -55.00
N ASP A 123 148.40 53.61 -54.35
CA ASP A 123 149.25 52.43 -54.24
C ASP A 123 148.42 51.24 -53.72
N SER A 124 148.12 50.27 -54.59
CA SER A 124 147.25 49.13 -54.29
C SER A 124 147.85 48.11 -53.32
N SER A 125 149.13 48.22 -52.95
CA SER A 125 149.73 47.38 -51.90
C SER A 125 149.29 47.78 -50.49
N HIS A 126 148.82 49.02 -50.30
CA HIS A 126 148.32 49.50 -49.02
C HIS A 126 146.83 49.15 -48.86
N THR A 127 146.56 48.17 -47.99
CA THR A 127 145.22 47.65 -47.70
C THR A 127 145.05 47.29 -46.22
N TYR A 128 143.81 47.40 -45.72
CA TYR A 128 143.40 46.90 -44.40
C TYR A 128 141.92 46.47 -44.43
N THR A 129 141.44 45.86 -43.34
CA THR A 129 140.09 45.29 -43.24
C THR A 129 139.44 45.58 -41.90
N GLU A 130 138.11 45.70 -41.88
CA GLU A 130 137.28 45.86 -40.69
C GLU A 130 136.13 44.83 -40.69
N PRO A 131 135.73 44.29 -39.53
CA PRO A 131 134.56 43.43 -39.42
C PRO A 131 133.25 44.23 -39.56
N ILE A 132 132.21 43.57 -40.07
CA ILE A 132 130.83 44.08 -40.11
C ILE A 132 130.03 43.17 -39.17
N PRO A 133 129.47 43.66 -38.05
CA PRO A 133 128.75 42.81 -37.11
C PRO A 133 127.63 41.98 -37.75
N ALA A 134 127.44 40.75 -37.27
CA ALA A 134 126.32 39.89 -37.62
C ALA A 134 124.96 40.61 -37.46
N THR A 135 124.01 40.26 -38.33
CA THR A 135 122.70 40.93 -38.46
C THR A 135 121.64 40.54 -37.42
N GLU A 136 122.01 39.67 -36.46
CA GLU A 136 121.15 39.03 -35.48
C GLU A 136 119.94 38.26 -36.08
N HIS A 137 119.14 37.61 -35.24
CA HIS A 137 117.95 36.86 -35.66
C HIS A 137 116.67 37.70 -35.54
N ASN A 138 116.08 38.06 -36.68
CA ASN A 138 114.79 38.74 -36.78
C ASN A 138 113.63 37.72 -36.83
N TYR A 139 113.26 37.14 -35.70
CA TYR A 139 112.21 36.10 -35.62
C TYR A 139 110.78 36.66 -35.78
N GLU A 140 109.99 36.03 -36.66
CA GLU A 140 108.53 36.21 -36.73
C GLU A 140 107.81 34.93 -36.28
N SER A 141 106.75 35.09 -35.49
CA SER A 141 105.99 33.97 -34.91
C SER A 141 104.68 33.72 -35.65
N SER A 142 104.35 32.46 -35.92
CA SER A 142 103.05 32.03 -36.43
C SER A 142 102.49 30.87 -35.59
N VAL A 143 101.18 30.69 -35.57
CA VAL A 143 100.54 29.51 -34.96
C VAL A 143 100.43 28.44 -36.04
N THR A 144 101.23 27.39 -35.94
CA THR A 144 101.31 26.28 -36.90
C THR A 144 100.37 25.14 -36.56
N THR A 145 100.00 25.00 -35.27
CA THR A 145 98.90 24.14 -34.82
C THR A 145 98.11 24.91 -33.76
N ALA A 146 96.79 25.04 -33.94
CA ALA A 146 95.94 25.65 -32.92
C ALA A 146 95.72 24.68 -31.74
N ALA A 147 95.70 25.21 -30.51
CA ALA A 147 95.39 24.42 -29.32
C ALA A 147 93.94 23.93 -29.36
N ALA A 148 93.72 22.65 -29.08
CA ALA A 148 92.39 22.07 -28.91
C ALA A 148 92.03 21.96 -27.42
N CYS A 149 90.88 21.36 -27.08
CA CYS A 149 90.45 21.23 -25.68
C CYS A 149 91.40 20.39 -24.81
N THR A 150 92.06 19.38 -25.39
CA THR A 150 92.84 18.37 -24.66
C THR A 150 94.23 18.12 -25.26
N THR A 151 94.63 18.93 -26.26
CA THR A 151 95.96 18.83 -26.90
C THR A 151 96.51 20.22 -27.12
N ASP A 152 97.75 20.42 -26.71
CA ASP A 152 98.48 21.68 -26.90
C ASP A 152 98.62 22.00 -28.39
N GLY A 153 98.57 23.30 -28.70
CA GLY A 153 98.95 23.85 -29.99
C GLY A 153 100.45 24.08 -30.08
N VAL A 154 100.90 24.60 -31.23
CA VAL A 154 102.29 24.93 -31.50
C VAL A 154 102.38 26.33 -32.10
N ARG A 155 103.24 27.16 -31.50
CA ARG A 155 103.73 28.40 -32.11
C ARG A 155 105.11 28.12 -32.68
N THR A 156 105.33 28.48 -33.96
CA THR A 156 106.62 28.36 -34.63
C THR A 156 107.18 29.75 -34.91
N TYR A 157 108.44 29.94 -34.57
CA TYR A 157 109.22 31.14 -34.86
C TYR A 157 110.18 30.85 -36.00
N VAL A 158 110.26 31.74 -36.99
CA VAL A 158 111.15 31.63 -38.15
C VAL A 158 111.89 32.95 -38.34
N CYS A 159 113.21 32.91 -38.55
CA CYS A 159 113.99 34.13 -38.79
C CYS A 159 113.74 34.67 -40.21
N LYS A 160 113.40 35.96 -40.33
CA LYS A 160 113.24 36.66 -41.61
C LYS A 160 114.55 36.79 -42.40
N ASN A 161 115.67 36.81 -41.70
CA ASN A 161 117.00 36.92 -42.30
C ASN A 161 117.51 35.55 -42.81
N ASP A 162 116.98 34.43 -42.29
CA ASP A 162 117.33 33.06 -42.70
C ASP A 162 116.25 32.06 -42.26
N SER A 163 115.51 31.50 -43.22
CA SER A 163 114.40 30.58 -42.96
C SER A 163 114.80 29.21 -42.39
N SER A 164 116.10 28.87 -42.36
CA SER A 164 116.59 27.64 -41.70
C SER A 164 116.62 27.77 -40.18
N HIS A 165 116.73 28.99 -39.65
CA HIS A 165 116.71 29.26 -38.22
C HIS A 165 115.26 29.33 -37.70
N THR A 166 114.82 28.24 -37.06
CA THR A 166 113.46 28.11 -36.50
C THR A 166 113.47 27.41 -35.13
N TYR A 167 112.50 27.75 -34.28
CA TYR A 167 112.19 27.05 -33.03
C TYR A 167 110.67 27.06 -32.76
N THR A 168 110.24 26.28 -31.77
CA THR A 168 108.80 26.12 -31.44
C THR A 168 108.54 26.21 -29.95
N GLU A 169 107.36 26.73 -29.60
CA GLU A 169 106.82 26.76 -28.23
C GLU A 169 105.43 26.09 -28.19
N PRO A 170 105.11 25.34 -27.12
CA PRO A 170 103.77 24.80 -26.93
C PRO A 170 102.78 25.91 -26.56
N ILE A 171 101.56 25.81 -27.08
CA ILE A 171 100.42 26.63 -26.67
C ILE A 171 99.52 25.73 -25.82
N PRO A 172 99.39 25.93 -24.49
CA PRO A 172 98.60 25.06 -23.64
C PRO A 172 97.18 24.82 -24.16
N ALA A 173 96.70 23.58 -24.01
CA ALA A 173 95.35 23.17 -24.41
C ALA A 173 94.29 24.13 -23.86
N ALA A 174 93.32 24.50 -24.71
CA ALA A 174 92.32 25.53 -24.42
C ALA A 174 91.24 25.10 -23.39
N GLY A 175 91.29 23.85 -22.93
CA GLY A 175 90.30 23.27 -22.01
C GLY A 175 88.91 23.08 -22.65
N HIS A 176 87.96 22.65 -21.82
CA HIS A 176 86.57 22.51 -22.21
C HIS A 176 85.75 23.73 -21.78
N ASN A 177 85.28 24.52 -22.76
CA ASN A 177 84.20 25.48 -22.53
C ASN A 177 82.88 24.71 -22.39
N LEU A 178 82.41 24.48 -21.16
CA LEU A 178 81.26 23.62 -20.84
C LEU A 178 79.99 24.42 -20.60
N GLU A 179 78.90 24.02 -21.27
CA GLU A 179 77.53 24.45 -20.96
C GLU A 179 76.82 23.34 -20.18
N LYS A 180 76.20 23.66 -19.04
CA LYS A 180 75.47 22.69 -18.22
C LYS A 180 74.04 22.51 -18.74
N ALA A 181 73.66 21.27 -19.04
CA ALA A 181 72.27 20.85 -19.17
C ALA A 181 71.75 20.41 -17.80
N GLU A 182 70.69 21.07 -17.32
CA GLU A 182 70.04 20.69 -16.06
C GLU A 182 69.34 19.33 -16.17
N LYS A 183 69.21 18.67 -15.02
CA LYS A 183 68.52 17.38 -14.88
C LYS A 183 67.09 17.46 -15.44
N LYS A 184 66.69 16.50 -16.26
CA LYS A 184 65.28 16.26 -16.60
C LYS A 184 64.78 15.09 -15.76
N ASP A 185 63.89 15.34 -14.79
CA ASP A 185 63.23 14.25 -14.06
C ASP A 185 62.39 13.37 -14.98
N ALA A 186 62.32 12.08 -14.66
CA ALA A 186 61.59 11.10 -15.45
C ALA A 186 60.07 11.21 -15.22
N GLY A 187 59.30 11.16 -16.32
CA GLY A 187 57.84 11.10 -16.26
C GLY A 187 57.33 9.70 -15.95
N CYS A 188 56.03 9.49 -16.10
CA CYS A 188 55.44 8.14 -16.03
C CYS A 188 55.81 7.28 -17.24
N THR A 189 55.92 7.91 -18.42
CA THR A 189 56.12 7.25 -19.73
C THR A 189 57.38 7.73 -20.46
N GLU A 190 57.82 8.97 -20.21
CA GLU A 190 59.09 9.49 -20.73
C GLU A 190 60.22 9.23 -19.74
N ALA A 191 61.35 8.73 -20.25
CA ALA A 191 62.60 8.75 -19.50
C ALA A 191 63.10 10.19 -19.28
N GLY A 192 63.77 10.37 -18.14
CA GLY A 192 64.54 11.56 -17.80
C GLY A 192 66.03 11.33 -18.04
N TYR A 193 66.84 12.29 -17.60
CA TYR A 193 68.30 12.17 -17.57
C TYR A 193 68.88 12.98 -16.42
N GLU A 194 69.98 12.48 -15.83
CA GLU A 194 70.77 13.26 -14.88
C GLU A 194 71.46 14.46 -15.56
N ALA A 195 71.80 15.48 -14.77
CA ALA A 195 72.49 16.67 -15.28
C ALA A 195 73.84 16.30 -15.93
N TYR A 196 74.18 16.98 -17.01
CA TYR A 196 75.41 16.75 -17.77
C TYR A 196 75.96 18.05 -18.35
N TRP A 197 77.23 18.06 -18.74
CA TRP A 197 77.90 19.21 -19.33
C TRP A 197 78.24 18.93 -20.79
N ARG A 198 78.06 19.91 -21.68
CA ARG A 198 78.39 19.82 -23.11
C ARG A 198 79.48 20.81 -23.46
N CYS A 199 80.60 20.34 -24.00
CA CYS A 199 81.65 21.25 -24.45
C CYS A 199 81.21 21.96 -25.74
N GLN A 200 81.19 23.29 -25.74
CA GLN A 200 80.79 24.06 -26.92
C GLN A 200 81.82 24.01 -28.05
N THR A 201 83.08 23.74 -27.75
CA THR A 201 84.16 23.63 -28.74
C THR A 201 84.13 22.28 -29.47
N CYS A 202 84.20 21.16 -28.73
CA CYS A 202 84.30 19.80 -29.32
C CYS A 202 82.98 19.00 -29.33
N LYS A 203 81.88 19.57 -28.83
CA LYS A 203 80.51 19.01 -28.75
C LYS A 203 80.31 17.70 -27.96
N LYS A 204 81.40 17.11 -27.43
CA LYS A 204 81.43 16.02 -26.44
C LYS A 204 80.61 16.34 -25.18
N LEU A 205 80.15 15.29 -24.50
CA LEU A 205 79.40 15.37 -23.24
C LEU A 205 80.26 14.87 -22.08
N PHE A 206 80.01 15.39 -20.88
CA PHE A 206 80.73 15.08 -19.65
C PHE A 206 79.76 14.96 -18.47
N SER A 207 80.08 14.11 -17.49
CA SER A 207 79.29 13.96 -16.25
C SER A 207 79.74 14.88 -15.10
N ASP A 208 80.73 15.73 -15.32
CA ASP A 208 81.35 16.59 -14.31
C ASP A 208 81.64 18.01 -14.85
N GLU A 209 81.64 18.99 -13.94
CA GLU A 209 81.91 20.40 -14.24
C GLU A 209 83.37 20.68 -14.61
N ALA A 210 84.30 19.77 -14.31
CA ALA A 210 85.71 19.89 -14.71
C ALA A 210 85.99 19.31 -16.12
N GLY A 211 85.02 18.65 -16.75
CA GLY A 211 85.18 18.06 -18.09
C GLY A 211 86.17 16.89 -18.14
N THR A 212 86.27 16.12 -17.05
CA THR A 212 87.25 15.03 -16.89
C THR A 212 86.69 13.65 -17.24
N VAL A 213 85.38 13.45 -17.13
CA VAL A 213 84.69 12.17 -17.38
C VAL A 213 83.77 12.32 -18.58
N GLU A 214 84.30 11.98 -19.77
CA GLU A 214 83.54 11.98 -21.03
C GLU A 214 82.46 10.88 -21.03
N ILE A 215 81.25 11.24 -21.44
CA ILE A 215 80.11 10.32 -21.58
C ILE A 215 79.59 10.32 -23.02
N ILE A 216 79.15 9.16 -23.51
CA ILE A 216 78.61 9.02 -24.87
C ILE A 216 77.19 9.61 -24.97
N ASN A 217 76.37 9.39 -23.95
CA ASN A 217 75.01 9.87 -23.81
C ASN A 217 74.78 10.34 -22.36
N PRO A 218 73.78 11.20 -22.09
CA PRO A 218 73.31 11.47 -20.73
C PRO A 218 72.90 10.20 -20.00
N ILE A 219 73.06 10.17 -18.67
CA ILE A 219 72.67 9.03 -17.84
C ILE A 219 71.13 8.98 -17.76
N GLU A 220 70.53 7.93 -18.35
CA GLU A 220 69.08 7.76 -18.43
C GLU A 220 68.46 7.51 -17.04
N ILE A 221 67.49 8.35 -16.67
CA ILE A 221 66.59 8.09 -15.54
C ILE A 221 65.35 7.39 -16.12
N LYS A 222 65.19 6.10 -15.85
CA LYS A 222 64.07 5.33 -16.39
C LYS A 222 62.72 5.92 -15.98
N ALA A 223 61.75 5.85 -16.89
CA ALA A 223 60.38 6.27 -16.64
C ALA A 223 59.83 5.61 -15.36
N THR A 224 59.16 6.39 -14.52
CA THR A 224 58.67 5.96 -13.19
C THR A 224 57.48 5.00 -13.22
N GLY A 225 56.89 4.79 -14.41
CA GLY A 225 55.65 4.05 -14.57
C GLY A 225 54.44 4.83 -14.06
N HIS A 226 53.30 4.15 -13.97
CA HIS A 226 52.08 4.71 -13.41
C HIS A 226 51.82 4.16 -12.01
N ASP A 227 51.83 5.03 -10.99
CA ASP A 227 51.28 4.72 -9.66
C ASP A 227 49.74 4.67 -9.76
N LEU A 228 49.21 3.47 -10.03
CA LEU A 228 47.80 3.25 -10.37
C LEU A 228 46.95 2.91 -9.15
N LYS A 229 46.04 3.82 -8.81
CA LYS A 229 45.00 3.56 -7.81
C LYS A 229 43.72 3.07 -8.47
N ALA A 230 43.32 1.83 -8.18
CA ALA A 230 42.06 1.27 -8.65
C ALA A 230 40.84 2.02 -8.10
N VAL A 231 39.92 2.39 -8.98
CA VAL A 231 38.57 2.85 -8.68
C VAL A 231 37.61 1.70 -8.99
N LYS A 232 36.90 1.22 -7.98
CA LYS A 232 35.98 0.08 -8.11
C LYS A 232 34.80 0.44 -9.03
N ARG A 233 34.33 -0.55 -9.80
CA ARG A 233 33.09 -0.48 -10.59
C ARG A 233 31.97 0.14 -9.77
N LYS A 234 31.24 1.08 -10.36
CA LYS A 234 30.01 1.64 -9.82
C LYS A 234 28.86 1.17 -10.69
N GLU A 235 27.96 0.38 -10.12
CA GLU A 235 26.81 -0.15 -10.86
C GLU A 235 25.82 0.96 -11.22
N ALA A 236 25.14 0.81 -12.35
CA ALA A 236 24.16 1.76 -12.83
C ALA A 236 22.86 1.68 -12.03
N GLY A 237 22.23 2.83 -11.77
CA GLY A 237 20.88 2.89 -11.21
C GLY A 237 19.83 3.01 -12.32
N CYS A 238 18.56 3.09 -11.93
CA CYS A 238 17.45 3.25 -12.89
C CYS A 238 17.52 4.54 -13.73
N THR A 239 18.14 5.60 -13.19
CA THR A 239 18.17 6.96 -13.78
C THR A 239 19.54 7.63 -13.72
N LYS A 240 20.59 6.89 -13.33
CA LYS A 240 21.97 7.39 -13.25
C LYS A 240 22.93 6.33 -13.73
N ASP A 241 23.71 6.68 -14.74
CA ASP A 241 24.74 5.80 -15.28
C ASP A 241 25.78 5.42 -14.21
N GLY A 242 26.25 4.18 -14.35
CA GLY A 242 27.39 3.61 -13.65
C GLY A 242 28.66 3.76 -14.47
N TYR A 243 29.73 3.13 -14.00
CA TYR A 243 30.97 2.97 -14.75
C TYR A 243 31.65 1.66 -14.38
N GLU A 244 32.35 1.06 -15.34
CA GLU A 244 33.22 -0.09 -15.08
C GLU A 244 34.41 0.28 -14.19
N ALA A 245 35.09 -0.72 -13.64
CA ALA A 245 36.31 -0.49 -12.87
C ALA A 245 37.39 0.16 -13.76
N TYR A 246 38.13 1.11 -13.20
CA TYR A 246 39.21 1.81 -13.90
C TYR A 246 40.32 2.20 -12.92
N TRP A 247 41.53 2.40 -13.42
CA TRP A 247 42.68 2.80 -12.63
C TRP A 247 43.01 4.27 -12.88
N ARG A 248 43.45 4.99 -11.85
CA ARG A 248 43.88 6.39 -11.97
C ARG A 248 45.33 6.55 -11.51
N CYS A 249 46.19 7.04 -12.40
CA CYS A 249 47.57 7.36 -12.05
C CYS A 249 47.58 8.53 -11.04
N GLN A 250 48.23 8.36 -9.89
CA GLN A 250 48.32 9.43 -8.88
C GLN A 250 49.28 10.54 -9.31
N THR A 251 50.30 10.24 -10.12
CA THR A 251 51.25 11.24 -10.64
C THR A 251 50.62 12.10 -11.74
N CYS A 252 50.39 11.53 -12.93
CA CYS A 252 49.91 12.27 -14.12
C CYS A 252 48.38 12.43 -14.22
N LYS A 253 47.61 11.92 -13.26
CA LYS A 253 46.13 12.01 -13.15
C LYS A 253 45.31 11.36 -14.29
N LYS A 254 45.96 10.81 -15.32
CA LYS A 254 45.38 9.99 -16.41
C LYS A 254 44.60 8.77 -15.88
N LEU A 255 43.68 8.27 -16.68
CA LEU A 255 42.84 7.10 -16.40
C LEU A 255 43.19 5.94 -17.33
N PHE A 256 43.03 4.71 -16.84
CA PHE A 256 43.36 3.48 -17.57
C PHE A 256 42.29 2.41 -17.34
N SER A 257 42.03 1.56 -18.34
CA SER A 257 41.09 0.42 -18.20
C SER A 257 41.74 -0.88 -17.72
N ASP A 258 43.05 -0.85 -17.43
CA ASP A 258 43.83 -2.01 -16.99
C ASP A 258 44.78 -1.67 -15.82
N GLU A 259 45.13 -2.69 -15.05
CA GLU A 259 46.05 -2.59 -13.90
C GLU A 259 47.52 -2.38 -14.30
N ALA A 260 47.89 -2.65 -15.56
CA ALA A 260 49.24 -2.43 -16.06
C ALA A 260 49.46 -1.01 -16.61
N GLY A 261 48.40 -0.18 -16.74
CA GLY A 261 48.48 1.19 -17.26
C GLY A 261 48.79 1.27 -18.74
N THR A 262 48.42 0.26 -19.52
CA THR A 262 48.73 0.14 -20.95
C THR A 262 47.64 0.71 -21.85
N VAL A 263 46.40 0.77 -21.39
CA VAL A 263 45.23 1.25 -22.15
C VAL A 263 44.67 2.51 -21.50
N GLU A 264 45.18 3.67 -21.93
CA GLU A 264 44.69 4.97 -21.47
C GLU A 264 43.26 5.24 -21.98
N ILE A 265 42.40 5.73 -21.08
CA ILE A 265 41.01 6.11 -21.39
C ILE A 265 40.75 7.57 -21.04
N ILE A 266 39.99 8.26 -21.88
CA ILE A 266 39.64 9.69 -21.67
C ILE A 266 38.65 9.83 -20.51
N ASN A 267 37.66 8.95 -20.45
CA ASN A 267 36.62 8.86 -19.42
C ASN A 267 36.45 7.41 -18.98
N PRO A 268 35.92 7.14 -17.77
CA PRO A 268 35.46 5.80 -17.39
C PRO A 268 34.43 5.25 -18.38
N ILE A 269 34.47 3.94 -18.64
CA ILE A 269 33.51 3.27 -19.52
C ILE A 269 32.13 3.28 -18.84
N GLU A 270 31.17 3.99 -19.43
CA GLU A 270 29.83 4.18 -18.86
C GLU A 270 28.99 2.89 -18.92
N ILE A 271 28.41 2.51 -17.78
CA ILE A 271 27.36 1.49 -17.72
C ILE A 271 26.03 2.23 -17.76
N LYS A 272 25.26 2.08 -18.85
CA LYS A 272 24.00 2.83 -19.00
C LYS A 272 22.94 2.41 -18.00
N ALA A 273 22.19 3.40 -17.51
CA ALA A 273 21.04 3.23 -16.64
C ALA A 273 20.02 2.27 -17.27
N THR A 274 19.58 1.25 -16.53
CA THR A 274 18.70 0.18 -17.03
C THR A 274 17.24 0.61 -17.21
N GLY A 275 16.92 1.89 -17.00
CA GLY A 275 15.54 2.35 -16.80
C GLY A 275 14.90 1.79 -15.53
N HIS A 276 13.59 1.96 -15.42
CA HIS A 276 12.78 1.40 -14.35
C HIS A 276 12.15 0.07 -14.78
N ASP A 277 12.53 -1.04 -14.14
CA ASP A 277 11.75 -2.29 -14.20
C ASP A 277 10.42 -2.09 -13.45
N LEU A 278 9.36 -1.74 -14.18
CA LEU A 278 8.07 -1.34 -13.64
C LEU A 278 7.07 -2.48 -13.61
N LYS A 279 6.57 -2.80 -12.41
CA LYS A 279 5.44 -3.72 -12.23
C LYS A 279 4.17 -2.94 -11.94
N ALA A 280 3.17 -3.08 -12.80
CA ALA A 280 1.85 -2.49 -12.61
C ALA A 280 1.14 -3.05 -11.37
N VAL A 281 0.61 -2.16 -10.54
CA VAL A 281 -0.34 -2.44 -9.45
C VAL A 281 -1.71 -1.96 -9.92
N LYS A 282 -2.64 -2.89 -10.08
CA LYS A 282 -4.00 -2.59 -10.56
C LYS A 282 -4.72 -1.65 -9.59
N ARG A 283 -5.56 -0.76 -10.14
CA ARG A 283 -6.51 0.08 -9.40
C ARG A 283 -7.24 -0.74 -8.34
N LYS A 284 -7.38 -0.16 -7.15
CA LYS A 284 -8.20 -0.70 -6.07
C LYS A 284 -9.33 0.29 -5.79
N GLU A 285 -10.56 -0.16 -6.00
CA GLU A 285 -11.73 0.69 -5.81
C GLU A 285 -11.98 0.99 -4.32
N ALA A 286 -12.54 2.16 -4.04
CA ALA A 286 -12.82 2.62 -2.69
C ALA A 286 -14.05 1.91 -2.11
N GLY A 287 -13.98 1.55 -0.83
CA GLY A 287 -15.12 1.07 -0.06
C GLY A 287 -15.80 2.22 0.70
N CYS A 288 -16.92 1.93 1.37
CA CYS A 288 -17.67 2.93 2.15
C CYS A 288 -16.85 3.63 3.26
N THR A 289 -15.83 2.95 3.79
CA THR A 289 -15.02 3.41 4.95
C THR A 289 -13.52 3.23 4.76
N LYS A 290 -13.07 2.86 3.55
CA LYS A 290 -11.66 2.65 3.23
C LYS A 290 -11.36 3.17 1.84
N ASP A 291 -10.43 4.11 1.77
CA ASP A 291 -9.95 4.66 0.51
C ASP A 291 -9.39 3.56 -0.41
N GLY A 292 -9.65 3.77 -1.70
CA GLY A 292 -9.02 3.06 -2.79
C GLY A 292 -7.78 3.79 -3.29
N TYR A 293 -7.24 3.32 -4.41
CA TYR A 293 -6.18 4.03 -5.13
C TYR A 293 -6.27 3.74 -6.62
N GLU A 294 -5.90 4.71 -7.45
CA GLU A 294 -5.78 4.51 -8.89
C GLU A 294 -4.63 3.55 -9.24
N ALA A 295 -4.63 3.05 -10.48
CA ALA A 295 -3.53 2.19 -10.95
C ALA A 295 -2.20 2.95 -10.90
N TYR A 296 -1.13 2.25 -10.48
CA TYR A 296 0.22 2.82 -10.40
C TYR A 296 1.27 1.75 -10.69
N TRP A 297 2.45 2.16 -11.13
CA TRP A 297 3.57 1.27 -11.42
C TRP A 297 4.61 1.38 -10.29
N ARG A 298 5.21 0.25 -9.90
CA ARG A 298 6.26 0.21 -8.88
C ARG A 298 7.55 -0.35 -9.47
N CYS A 299 8.63 0.41 -9.35
CA CYS A 299 9.93 -0.06 -9.80
C CYS A 299 10.44 -1.18 -8.88
N GLN A 300 10.77 -2.35 -9.43
CA GLN A 300 11.28 -3.47 -8.62
C GLN A 300 12.70 -3.21 -8.12
N THR A 301 13.53 -2.48 -8.86
CA THR A 301 14.90 -2.13 -8.46
C THR A 301 14.91 -1.08 -7.34
N CYS A 302 14.43 0.14 -7.60
CA CYS A 302 14.55 1.28 -6.67
C CYS A 302 13.32 1.51 -5.78
N LYS A 303 12.28 0.68 -5.87
CA LYS A 303 11.04 0.69 -5.06
C LYS A 303 10.13 1.93 -5.16
N LYS A 304 10.57 2.99 -5.86
CA LYS A 304 9.79 4.19 -6.26
C LYS A 304 8.48 3.83 -6.97
N LEU A 305 7.50 4.74 -6.91
CA LEU A 305 6.18 4.60 -7.51
C LEU A 305 6.02 5.62 -8.67
N PHE A 306 5.22 5.26 -9.67
CA PHE A 306 4.99 6.07 -10.87
C PHE A 306 3.52 6.01 -11.27
N SER A 307 2.98 7.10 -11.84
CA SER A 307 1.60 7.14 -12.36
C SER A 307 1.48 6.69 -13.83
N ASP A 308 2.58 6.32 -14.47
CA ASP A 308 2.66 5.93 -15.86
C ASP A 308 3.55 4.69 -16.10
N GLU A 309 3.29 3.99 -17.20
CA GLU A 309 4.03 2.78 -17.61
C GLU A 309 5.44 3.07 -18.14
N ALA A 310 5.72 4.31 -18.55
CA ALA A 310 7.05 4.74 -19.01
C ALA A 310 7.99 5.15 -17.87
N GLY A 311 7.49 5.26 -16.63
CA GLY A 311 8.28 5.66 -15.45
C GLY A 311 8.75 7.11 -15.48
N THR A 312 7.99 7.99 -16.13
CA THR A 312 8.34 9.40 -16.33
C THR A 312 7.81 10.31 -15.22
N VAL A 313 6.70 9.94 -14.58
CA VAL A 313 6.04 10.72 -13.53
C VAL A 313 6.12 9.98 -12.19
N GLU A 314 7.18 10.26 -11.43
CA GLU A 314 7.35 9.72 -10.08
C GLU A 314 6.31 10.30 -9.11
N ILE A 315 5.65 9.42 -8.34
CA ILE A 315 4.69 9.79 -7.30
C ILE A 315 5.16 9.32 -5.92
N ILE A 316 4.92 10.12 -4.88
CA ILE A 316 5.32 9.79 -3.50
C ILE A 316 4.43 8.69 -2.93
N ASN A 317 3.12 8.78 -3.18
CA ASN A 317 2.09 7.82 -2.79
C ASN A 317 1.17 7.55 -3.99
N PRO A 318 0.44 6.41 -4.02
CA PRO A 318 -0.66 6.21 -4.97
C PRO A 318 -1.71 7.31 -4.86
N ILE A 319 -2.34 7.68 -5.97
CA ILE A 319 -3.45 8.65 -5.98
C ILE A 319 -4.65 8.03 -5.28
N GLU A 320 -5.05 8.61 -4.14
CA GLU A 320 -6.13 8.08 -3.29
C GLU A 320 -7.51 8.30 -3.90
N ILE A 321 -8.29 7.23 -4.03
CA ILE A 321 -9.72 7.30 -4.36
C ILE A 321 -10.47 7.37 -3.04
N LYS A 322 -11.06 8.51 -2.70
CA LYS A 322 -11.72 8.70 -1.39
C LYS A 322 -12.94 7.78 -1.22
N ALA A 323 -13.10 7.27 -0.01
CA ALA A 323 -14.25 6.48 0.41
C ALA A 323 -15.56 7.25 0.16
N THR A 324 -16.52 6.60 -0.52
CA THR A 324 -17.79 7.23 -0.94
C THR A 324 -18.83 7.34 0.18
N GLY A 325 -18.46 6.99 1.41
CA GLY A 325 -19.37 6.92 2.56
C GLY A 325 -20.36 5.76 2.45
N HIS A 326 -21.40 5.81 3.29
CA HIS A 326 -22.50 4.84 3.25
C HIS A 326 -23.71 5.42 2.51
N ASP A 327 -24.06 4.86 1.36
CA ASP A 327 -25.40 5.04 0.76
C ASP A 327 -26.43 4.31 1.62
N LEU A 328 -27.17 5.03 2.45
CA LEU A 328 -28.04 4.49 3.49
C LEU A 328 -29.53 4.59 3.13
N LYS A 329 -30.18 3.45 3.01
CA LYS A 329 -31.64 3.38 2.89
C LYS A 329 -32.29 3.05 4.22
N ALA A 330 -33.19 3.91 4.68
CA ALA A 330 -33.97 3.69 5.90
C ALA A 330 -34.96 2.53 5.73
N VAL A 331 -34.99 1.63 6.71
CA VAL A 331 -36.03 0.62 6.93
C VAL A 331 -36.84 1.09 8.13
N LYS A 332 -38.12 1.39 7.91
CA LYS A 332 -39.04 1.92 8.94
C LYS A 332 -39.29 0.89 10.04
N ARG A 333 -39.56 1.37 11.27
CA ARG A 333 -40.05 0.58 12.41
C ARG A 333 -41.12 -0.44 11.99
N LYS A 334 -40.95 -1.70 12.38
CA LYS A 334 -42.01 -2.72 12.42
C LYS A 334 -42.45 -2.89 13.87
N GLU A 335 -43.74 -2.79 14.13
CA GLU A 335 -44.28 -3.01 15.49
C GLU A 335 -44.34 -4.51 15.82
N ALA A 336 -44.27 -4.83 17.11
CA ALA A 336 -44.24 -6.21 17.59
C ALA A 336 -45.65 -6.81 17.66
N GLY A 337 -45.77 -8.10 17.36
CA GLY A 337 -47.00 -8.87 17.51
C GLY A 337 -47.10 -9.58 18.86
N CYS A 338 -48.06 -10.49 18.99
CA CYS A 338 -48.15 -11.39 20.15
C CYS A 338 -46.97 -12.38 20.20
N THR A 339 -46.47 -12.82 19.04
CA THR A 339 -45.46 -13.89 18.89
C THR A 339 -44.26 -13.48 18.04
N GLU A 340 -44.37 -12.45 17.21
CA GLU A 340 -43.25 -11.92 16.42
C GLU A 340 -42.67 -10.66 17.07
N ASP A 341 -41.35 -10.64 17.27
CA ASP A 341 -40.62 -9.41 17.57
C ASP A 341 -40.79 -8.39 16.42
N GLY A 342 -40.96 -7.13 16.82
CA GLY A 342 -40.82 -5.97 15.95
C GLY A 342 -39.36 -5.48 15.91
N HIS A 343 -39.13 -4.38 15.23
CA HIS A 343 -37.84 -3.69 15.27
C HIS A 343 -38.01 -2.17 15.13
N GLU A 344 -37.08 -1.40 15.69
CA GLU A 344 -37.01 0.04 15.48
C GLU A 344 -36.64 0.40 14.03
N THR A 345 -36.64 1.70 13.70
CA THR A 345 -36.13 2.18 12.42
C THR A 345 -34.61 2.01 12.38
N TYR A 346 -34.09 1.45 11.29
CA TYR A 346 -32.64 1.29 11.08
C TYR A 346 -32.27 1.62 9.63
N TRP A 347 -31.00 1.91 9.37
CA TRP A 347 -30.50 2.23 8.05
C TRP A 347 -29.63 1.10 7.51
N ARG A 348 -29.86 0.70 6.25
CA ARG A 348 -29.06 -0.33 5.59
C ARG A 348 -28.24 0.26 4.45
N CYS A 349 -26.93 0.07 4.50
CA CYS A 349 -26.06 0.52 3.41
C CYS A 349 -26.29 -0.33 2.16
N GLN A 350 -26.60 0.30 1.02
CA GLN A 350 -26.86 -0.43 -0.22
C GLN A 350 -25.59 -1.04 -0.82
N THR A 351 -24.43 -0.39 -0.65
CA THR A 351 -23.14 -0.87 -1.15
C THR A 351 -22.63 -2.07 -0.33
N CYS A 352 -22.38 -1.88 0.97
CA CYS A 352 -21.73 -2.89 1.82
C CYS A 352 -22.69 -3.74 2.68
N LYS A 353 -24.01 -3.55 2.54
CA LYS A 353 -25.10 -4.30 3.22
C LYS A 353 -25.13 -4.27 4.76
N LYS A 354 -24.15 -3.63 5.43
CA LYS A 354 -24.10 -3.31 6.87
C LYS A 354 -25.34 -2.51 7.33
N LEU A 355 -25.65 -2.62 8.63
CA LEU A 355 -26.79 -1.95 9.28
C LEU A 355 -26.29 -0.87 10.24
N PHE A 356 -27.08 0.19 10.42
CA PHE A 356 -26.77 1.34 11.27
C PHE A 356 -28.01 1.80 12.04
N SER A 357 -27.84 2.29 13.27
CA SER A 357 -28.95 2.84 14.07
C SER A 357 -29.23 4.33 13.78
N ASP A 358 -28.44 4.97 12.93
CA ASP A 358 -28.51 6.39 12.63
C ASP A 358 -28.46 6.70 11.12
N ALA A 359 -29.01 7.84 10.73
CA ALA A 359 -29.05 8.30 9.35
C ALA A 359 -27.71 8.78 8.79
N ALA A 360 -26.69 8.98 9.64
CA ALA A 360 -25.35 9.40 9.22
C ALA A 360 -24.37 8.23 9.04
N GLY A 361 -24.76 7.00 9.41
CA GLY A 361 -23.92 5.80 9.29
C GLY A 361 -22.77 5.74 10.29
N THR A 362 -22.93 6.41 11.44
CA THR A 362 -21.88 6.54 12.46
C THR A 362 -21.86 5.40 13.46
N VAL A 363 -23.01 4.74 13.71
CA VAL A 363 -23.17 3.65 14.67
C VAL A 363 -23.59 2.38 13.94
N GLU A 364 -22.59 1.55 13.58
CA GLU A 364 -22.83 0.24 12.97
C GLU A 364 -23.45 -0.73 14.00
N ILE A 365 -24.52 -1.42 13.61
CA ILE A 365 -25.22 -2.42 14.43
C ILE A 365 -25.20 -3.79 13.74
N SER A 366 -25.08 -4.87 14.52
CA SER A 366 -25.09 -6.24 13.99
C SER A 366 -26.50 -6.72 13.62
N ASN A 367 -27.51 -6.27 14.36
CA ASN A 367 -28.93 -6.51 14.14
C ASN A 367 -29.72 -5.24 14.50
N PRO A 368 -30.94 -5.02 13.96
CA PRO A 368 -31.85 -3.96 14.40
C PRO A 368 -32.22 -4.08 15.88
N THR A 369 -32.51 -2.97 16.56
CA THR A 369 -33.08 -2.99 17.92
C THR A 369 -34.41 -3.73 17.90
N ALA A 370 -34.49 -4.87 18.59
CA ALA A 370 -35.69 -5.70 18.63
C ALA A 370 -36.73 -5.12 19.61
N ILE A 371 -37.93 -4.87 19.12
CA ILE A 371 -39.10 -4.54 19.95
C ILE A 371 -39.74 -5.87 20.34
N LYS A 372 -39.74 -6.22 21.62
CA LYS A 372 -40.16 -7.56 22.04
C LYS A 372 -41.66 -7.81 21.88
N ALA A 373 -41.99 -9.01 21.41
CA ALA A 373 -43.37 -9.51 21.34
C ALA A 373 -44.05 -9.42 22.72
N THR A 374 -45.29 -8.94 22.75
CA THR A 374 -46.02 -8.62 23.99
C THR A 374 -46.79 -9.81 24.58
N GLY A 375 -46.71 -10.98 23.95
CA GLY A 375 -47.44 -12.18 24.33
C GLY A 375 -48.93 -12.14 23.97
N HIS A 376 -49.67 -13.13 24.46
CA HIS A 376 -51.12 -13.20 24.29
C HIS A 376 -51.82 -12.59 25.52
N ASN A 377 -52.51 -11.46 25.31
CA ASN A 377 -53.51 -10.97 26.26
C ASN A 377 -54.76 -11.86 26.14
N LEU A 378 -54.99 -12.75 27.11
CA LEU A 378 -56.00 -13.83 27.04
C LEU A 378 -57.19 -13.56 27.96
N GLU A 379 -58.39 -13.73 27.41
CA GLU A 379 -59.66 -13.72 28.14
C GLU A 379 -60.20 -15.16 28.24
N LYS A 380 -60.63 -15.59 29.43
CA LYS A 380 -61.16 -16.94 29.68
C LYS A 380 -62.65 -17.00 29.35
N VAL A 381 -63.05 -18.00 28.58
CA VAL A 381 -64.46 -18.35 28.31
C VAL A 381 -64.75 -19.68 29.00
N GLU A 382 -65.73 -19.69 29.90
CA GLU A 382 -66.09 -20.89 30.66
C GLU A 382 -66.89 -21.91 29.84
N LYS A 383 -66.88 -23.16 30.32
CA LYS A 383 -67.63 -24.29 29.78
C LYS A 383 -69.13 -24.00 29.65
N LYS A 384 -69.72 -24.38 28.51
CA LYS A 384 -71.18 -24.48 28.30
C LYS A 384 -71.53 -25.95 28.17
N ASP A 385 -72.40 -26.49 29.03
CA ASP A 385 -72.87 -27.86 28.90
C ASP A 385 -73.80 -28.06 27.68
N ALA A 386 -73.85 -29.30 27.18
CA ALA A 386 -74.66 -29.66 26.02
C ALA A 386 -76.14 -29.91 26.39
N GLY A 387 -77.04 -29.56 25.46
CA GLY A 387 -78.47 -29.81 25.58
C GLY A 387 -78.90 -31.13 24.91
N CYS A 388 -80.21 -31.31 24.74
CA CYS A 388 -80.75 -32.44 23.95
C CYS A 388 -80.46 -32.30 22.45
N THR A 389 -80.35 -31.05 21.94
CA THR A 389 -80.26 -30.71 20.51
C THR A 389 -79.17 -29.69 20.19
N GLU A 390 -78.53 -29.08 21.19
CA GLU A 390 -77.41 -28.15 21.03
C GLU A 390 -76.14 -28.75 21.62
N ASP A 391 -75.04 -28.65 20.87
CA ASP A 391 -73.71 -28.92 21.42
C ASP A 391 -73.31 -27.85 22.47
N GLY A 392 -72.61 -28.31 23.49
CA GLY A 392 -71.86 -27.48 24.43
C GLY A 392 -70.41 -27.28 23.98
N HIS A 393 -69.60 -26.65 24.83
CA HIS A 393 -68.15 -26.58 24.65
C HIS A 393 -67.42 -26.57 25.98
N GLU A 394 -66.20 -27.09 26.02
CA GLU A 394 -65.30 -26.95 27.16
C GLU A 394 -64.81 -25.50 27.34
N THR A 395 -64.17 -25.23 28.49
CA THR A 395 -63.50 -23.96 28.78
C THR A 395 -62.35 -23.72 27.78
N TYR A 396 -62.21 -22.49 27.30
CA TYR A 396 -61.12 -22.06 26.41
C TYR A 396 -60.69 -20.62 26.67
N TRP A 397 -59.59 -20.18 26.06
CA TRP A 397 -59.08 -18.82 26.15
C TRP A 397 -59.07 -18.15 24.77
N LYS A 398 -59.31 -16.84 24.73
CA LYS A 398 -59.37 -16.04 23.50
C LYS A 398 -58.39 -14.88 23.62
N CYS A 399 -57.46 -14.75 22.68
CA CYS A 399 -56.53 -13.62 22.72
C CYS A 399 -57.22 -12.34 22.22
N ASN A 400 -57.29 -11.31 23.06
CA ASN A 400 -57.94 -10.06 22.69
C ASN A 400 -57.16 -9.24 21.66
N THR A 401 -55.85 -9.45 21.51
CA THR A 401 -55.03 -8.77 20.51
C THR A 401 -55.18 -9.41 19.12
N CYS A 402 -54.93 -10.71 18.98
CA CYS A 402 -54.90 -11.41 17.68
C CYS A 402 -56.14 -12.26 17.36
N LYS A 403 -57.14 -12.30 18.26
CA LYS A 403 -58.43 -13.02 18.15
C LYS A 403 -58.36 -14.56 18.01
N LYS A 404 -57.17 -15.16 17.92
CA LYS A 404 -56.90 -16.60 18.04
C LYS A 404 -57.46 -17.18 19.35
N LEU A 405 -57.82 -18.47 19.32
CA LEU A 405 -58.31 -19.24 20.47
C LEU A 405 -57.22 -20.20 20.97
N PHE A 406 -57.25 -20.53 22.25
CA PHE A 406 -56.28 -21.39 22.93
C PHE A 406 -56.96 -22.33 23.92
N SER A 407 -56.43 -23.53 24.10
CA SER A 407 -56.93 -24.48 25.12
C SER A 407 -56.26 -24.35 26.49
N ASP A 408 -55.37 -23.36 26.66
CA ASP A 408 -54.58 -23.16 27.87
C ASP A 408 -54.47 -21.69 28.27
N ALA A 409 -54.31 -21.44 29.58
CA ALA A 409 -54.18 -20.09 30.15
C ALA A 409 -52.84 -19.40 29.83
N ALA A 410 -51.85 -20.10 29.27
CA ALA A 410 -50.57 -19.52 28.87
C ALA A 410 -50.55 -19.14 27.36
N GLY A 411 -51.57 -19.49 26.59
CA GLY A 411 -51.66 -19.19 25.15
C GLY A 411 -50.63 -19.95 24.32
N THR A 412 -50.31 -21.18 24.72
CA THR A 412 -49.28 -22.01 24.08
C THR A 412 -49.85 -23.03 23.11
N VAL A 413 -51.12 -23.43 23.27
CA VAL A 413 -51.82 -24.41 22.44
C VAL A 413 -52.96 -23.73 21.71
N GLU A 414 -52.67 -23.21 20.51
CA GLU A 414 -53.66 -22.59 19.64
C GLU A 414 -54.67 -23.63 19.11
N ILE A 415 -55.96 -23.31 19.18
CA ILE A 415 -57.06 -24.14 18.67
C ILE A 415 -57.87 -23.37 17.62
N SER A 416 -58.38 -24.08 16.61
CA SER A 416 -59.21 -23.48 15.56
C SER A 416 -60.65 -23.24 16.01
N ASN A 417 -61.18 -24.11 16.89
CA ASN A 417 -62.51 -24.01 17.51
C ASN A 417 -62.44 -24.57 18.94
N PRO A 418 -63.36 -24.18 19.84
CA PRO A 418 -63.51 -24.84 21.15
C PRO A 418 -63.84 -26.33 21.02
N THR A 419 -63.40 -27.13 21.99
CA THR A 419 -63.75 -28.55 22.08
C THR A 419 -65.26 -28.72 22.32
N ALA A 420 -65.99 -29.23 21.32
CA ALA A 420 -67.43 -29.38 21.39
C ALA A 420 -67.86 -30.57 22.26
N ILE A 421 -68.80 -30.34 23.16
CA ILE A 421 -69.47 -31.36 23.98
C ILE A 421 -70.74 -31.75 23.25
N LYS A 422 -70.91 -33.03 22.88
CA LYS A 422 -72.00 -33.44 22.00
C LYS A 422 -73.36 -33.53 22.70
N ALA A 423 -74.39 -33.04 22.01
CA ALA A 423 -75.78 -33.18 22.43
C ALA A 423 -76.17 -34.65 22.64
N THR A 424 -76.93 -34.94 23.70
CA THR A 424 -77.22 -36.31 24.15
C THR A 424 -78.55 -36.90 23.64
N GLY A 425 -79.30 -36.14 22.83
CA GLY A 425 -80.57 -36.57 22.26
C GLY A 425 -81.76 -36.51 23.24
N HIS A 426 -82.84 -37.20 22.88
CA HIS A 426 -84.06 -37.28 23.70
C HIS A 426 -84.18 -38.65 24.38
N ASN A 427 -84.17 -38.65 25.71
CA ASN A 427 -84.47 -39.82 26.52
C ASN A 427 -86.00 -39.95 26.68
N LEU A 428 -86.63 -40.86 25.94
CA LEU A 428 -88.08 -40.93 25.74
C LEU A 428 -88.73 -42.07 26.54
N GLU A 429 -89.78 -41.74 27.29
CA GLU A 429 -90.66 -42.70 27.97
C GLU A 429 -92.00 -42.81 27.22
N LYS A 430 -92.53 -44.03 27.08
CA LYS A 430 -93.79 -44.32 26.38
C LYS A 430 -94.99 -44.23 27.33
N VAL A 431 -96.07 -43.60 26.89
CA VAL A 431 -97.38 -43.58 27.56
C VAL A 431 -98.39 -44.30 26.65
N GLU A 432 -99.02 -45.35 27.18
CA GLU A 432 -99.98 -46.18 26.43
C GLU A 432 -101.34 -45.49 26.25
N LYS A 433 -102.10 -45.96 25.25
CA LYS A 433 -103.48 -45.58 24.95
C LYS A 433 -104.42 -45.76 26.15
N LYS A 434 -105.30 -44.77 26.38
CA LYS A 434 -106.47 -44.84 27.27
C LYS A 434 -107.74 -44.80 26.41
N ASP A 435 -108.63 -45.77 26.54
CA ASP A 435 -109.93 -45.75 25.84
C ASP A 435 -110.92 -44.76 26.45
N ALA A 436 -111.89 -44.31 25.64
CA ALA A 436 -112.94 -43.37 26.04
C ALA A 436 -114.12 -44.07 26.73
N GLY A 437 -114.76 -43.39 27.68
CA GLY A 437 -115.92 -43.89 28.42
C GLY A 437 -117.24 -43.31 27.91
N CYS A 438 -118.31 -43.47 28.71
CA CYS A 438 -119.61 -42.85 28.42
C CYS A 438 -119.59 -41.32 28.55
N ALA A 439 -118.67 -40.76 29.36
CA ALA A 439 -118.58 -39.32 29.65
C ALA A 439 -117.13 -38.78 29.74
N GLU A 440 -116.10 -39.63 29.65
CA GLU A 440 -114.69 -39.19 29.63
C GLU A 440 -114.07 -39.49 28.26
N ASP A 441 -113.26 -38.55 27.76
CA ASP A 441 -112.40 -38.78 26.61
C ASP A 441 -111.20 -39.69 26.98
N GLY A 442 -110.76 -40.45 25.98
CA GLY A 442 -109.52 -41.21 25.98
C GLY A 442 -108.41 -40.49 25.22
N HIS A 443 -107.25 -41.15 25.07
CA HIS A 443 -106.16 -40.68 24.21
C HIS A 443 -105.38 -41.84 23.60
N GLU A 444 -104.77 -41.60 22.44
CA GLU A 444 -103.83 -42.53 21.81
C GLU A 444 -102.47 -42.57 22.54
N THR A 445 -101.63 -43.51 22.14
CA THR A 445 -100.25 -43.70 22.62
C THR A 445 -99.34 -42.52 22.22
N TYR A 446 -98.45 -42.10 23.12
CA TYR A 446 -97.45 -41.05 22.85
C TYR A 446 -96.16 -41.27 23.65
N TRP A 447 -95.12 -40.47 23.38
CA TRP A 447 -93.85 -40.48 24.10
C TRP A 447 -93.57 -39.14 24.78
N ARG A 448 -92.80 -39.15 25.87
CA ARG A 448 -92.40 -37.96 26.63
C ARG A 448 -90.90 -37.98 26.90
N CYS A 449 -90.19 -36.92 26.53
CA CYS A 449 -88.77 -36.80 26.83
C CYS A 449 -88.56 -36.46 28.31
N GLN A 450 -87.83 -37.27 29.05
CA GLN A 450 -87.56 -37.03 30.46
C GLN A 450 -86.56 -35.89 30.70
N THR A 451 -85.74 -35.52 29.72
CA THR A 451 -84.79 -34.39 29.85
C THR A 451 -85.47 -33.04 29.62
N CYS A 452 -86.16 -32.84 28.48
CA CYS A 452 -86.77 -31.55 28.12
C CYS A 452 -88.29 -31.47 28.32
N LYS A 453 -88.93 -32.53 28.82
CA LYS A 453 -90.38 -32.69 29.10
C LYS A 453 -91.35 -32.56 27.92
N LYS A 454 -90.85 -32.24 26.71
CA LYS A 454 -91.57 -32.27 25.42
C LYS A 454 -92.23 -33.63 25.15
N LEU A 455 -93.33 -33.61 24.38
CA LEU A 455 -94.07 -34.81 23.95
C LEU A 455 -93.79 -35.11 22.47
N PHE A 456 -93.88 -36.38 22.08
CA PHE A 456 -93.60 -36.85 20.72
C PHE A 456 -94.63 -37.93 20.32
N SER A 457 -94.98 -38.00 19.04
CA SER A 457 -95.86 -39.05 18.49
C SER A 457 -95.11 -40.31 18.05
N ASP A 458 -93.78 -40.34 18.18
CA ASP A 458 -92.93 -41.42 17.71
C ASP A 458 -91.84 -41.82 18.73
N ALA A 459 -91.41 -43.08 18.67
CA ALA A 459 -90.38 -43.62 19.55
C ALA A 459 -88.95 -43.09 19.27
N ALA A 460 -88.73 -42.39 18.15
CA ALA A 460 -87.43 -41.80 17.82
C ALA A 460 -87.31 -40.33 18.25
N GLY A 461 -88.39 -39.70 18.74
CA GLY A 461 -88.40 -38.30 19.17
C GLY A 461 -88.24 -37.31 18.02
N THR A 462 -88.73 -37.67 16.84
CA THR A 462 -88.59 -36.88 15.61
C THR A 462 -89.79 -35.97 15.32
N VAL A 463 -90.98 -36.32 15.83
CA VAL A 463 -92.24 -35.59 15.63
C VAL A 463 -92.76 -35.10 16.97
N GLU A 464 -92.35 -33.90 17.35
CA GLU A 464 -92.82 -33.21 18.56
C GLU A 464 -94.31 -32.86 18.44
N ILE A 465 -95.08 -33.12 19.51
CA ILE A 465 -96.51 -32.81 19.59
C ILE A 465 -96.82 -31.95 20.81
N SER A 466 -97.80 -31.04 20.69
CA SER A 466 -98.21 -30.18 21.80
C SER A 466 -99.09 -30.89 22.84
N ASN A 467 -99.90 -31.86 22.39
CA ASN A 467 -100.85 -32.65 23.21
C ASN A 467 -101.05 -34.04 22.58
N PRO A 468 -101.45 -35.07 23.37
CA PRO A 468 -101.88 -36.36 22.84
C PRO A 468 -103.16 -36.27 21.99
N THR A 469 -103.31 -37.18 21.01
CA THR A 469 -104.53 -37.30 20.20
C THR A 469 -105.67 -37.87 21.02
N ALA A 470 -106.79 -37.15 21.13
CA ALA A 470 -107.93 -37.52 21.98
C ALA A 470 -108.95 -38.44 21.27
N ILE A 471 -109.57 -39.33 22.05
CA ILE A 471 -110.62 -40.28 21.63
C ILE A 471 -111.93 -39.86 22.33
N LYS A 472 -113.04 -39.75 21.60
CA LYS A 472 -114.28 -39.13 22.13
C LYS A 472 -115.24 -40.09 22.82
N ALA A 473 -115.87 -39.60 23.90
CA ALA A 473 -116.90 -40.29 24.68
C ALA A 473 -118.20 -40.59 23.89
N THR A 474 -118.95 -41.61 24.33
CA THR A 474 -120.05 -42.22 23.54
C THR A 474 -121.48 -42.00 24.05
N GLY A 475 -121.69 -41.37 25.21
CA GLY A 475 -123.01 -40.96 25.70
C GLY A 475 -123.82 -42.01 26.48
N HIS A 476 -125.13 -41.79 26.59
CA HIS A 476 -126.08 -42.62 27.34
C HIS A 476 -127.25 -43.10 26.46
N ASN A 477 -127.81 -44.26 26.79
CA ASN A 477 -128.88 -44.93 26.05
C ASN A 477 -130.00 -45.28 27.05
N LEU A 478 -131.18 -44.66 26.93
CA LEU A 478 -132.16 -44.52 28.01
C LEU A 478 -133.50 -45.19 27.68
N GLU A 479 -134.11 -45.80 28.70
CA GLU A 479 -135.41 -46.48 28.64
C GLU A 479 -136.39 -45.83 29.64
N LYS A 480 -137.62 -45.53 29.21
CA LYS A 480 -138.62 -44.81 30.01
C LYS A 480 -139.51 -45.77 30.82
N VAL A 481 -139.79 -45.42 32.07
CA VAL A 481 -140.72 -46.11 32.98
C VAL A 481 -141.82 -45.14 33.41
N GLU A 482 -143.08 -45.50 33.20
CA GLU A 482 -144.22 -44.61 33.45
C GLU A 482 -144.70 -44.59 34.92
N LYS A 483 -145.45 -43.53 35.25
CA LYS A 483 -146.11 -43.30 36.55
C LYS A 483 -147.04 -44.45 37.00
N LYS A 484 -147.04 -44.74 38.30
CA LYS A 484 -148.03 -45.57 39.01
C LYS A 484 -148.70 -44.72 40.10
N ASP A 485 -150.04 -44.65 40.12
CA ASP A 485 -150.78 -43.93 41.16
C ASP A 485 -150.87 -44.68 42.51
N ALA A 486 -151.14 -43.93 43.58
CA ALA A 486 -151.23 -44.43 44.96
C ALA A 486 -152.66 -44.87 45.35
N GLY A 487 -152.78 -45.85 46.25
CA GLY A 487 -154.04 -46.43 46.69
C GLY A 487 -154.54 -45.93 48.05
N CYS A 488 -155.41 -46.72 48.69
CA CYS A 488 -155.77 -46.50 50.10
C CYS A 488 -154.65 -46.88 51.08
N THR A 489 -153.83 -47.88 50.71
CA THR A 489 -152.81 -48.52 51.57
C THR A 489 -151.45 -48.76 50.89
N GLU A 490 -151.29 -48.39 49.62
CA GLU A 490 -150.03 -48.52 48.86
C GLU A 490 -149.60 -47.17 48.26
N ASP A 491 -148.29 -46.94 48.23
CA ASP A 491 -147.68 -45.79 47.56
C ASP A 491 -147.51 -46.03 46.04
N GLY A 492 -147.54 -44.92 45.29
CA GLY A 492 -147.23 -44.84 43.86
C GLY A 492 -145.86 -44.23 43.57
N HIS A 493 -145.53 -44.01 42.30
CA HIS A 493 -144.34 -43.26 41.87
C HIS A 493 -144.56 -42.51 40.55
N GLU A 494 -143.79 -41.45 40.33
CA GLU A 494 -143.76 -40.70 39.06
C GLU A 494 -142.96 -41.41 37.95
N THR A 495 -143.04 -40.89 36.73
CA THR A 495 -142.28 -41.34 35.55
C THR A 495 -140.78 -41.05 35.68
N TYR A 496 -139.91 -41.95 35.19
CA TYR A 496 -138.44 -41.79 35.17
C TYR A 496 -137.78 -42.55 34.01
N TRP A 497 -136.48 -42.34 33.79
CA TRP A 497 -135.67 -43.02 32.77
C TRP A 497 -134.54 -43.85 33.40
N LYS A 498 -134.03 -44.83 32.65
CA LYS A 498 -132.96 -45.76 33.07
C LYS A 498 -131.95 -45.98 31.95
N CYS A 499 -130.67 -45.74 32.20
CA CYS A 499 -129.63 -45.97 31.19
C CYS A 499 -129.29 -47.46 31.08
N ASN A 500 -129.42 -48.03 29.89
CA ASN A 500 -129.14 -49.45 29.68
C ASN A 500 -127.65 -49.80 29.66
N THR A 501 -126.76 -48.84 29.44
CA THR A 501 -125.30 -49.06 29.50
C THR A 501 -124.78 -49.01 30.95
N CYS A 502 -124.98 -47.89 31.66
CA CYS A 502 -124.41 -47.68 33.00
C CYS A 502 -125.37 -48.01 34.17
N LYS A 503 -126.61 -48.43 33.88
CA LYS A 503 -127.69 -48.80 34.84
C LYS A 503 -128.17 -47.70 35.80
N LYS A 504 -127.59 -46.50 35.74
CA LYS A 504 -128.05 -45.27 36.41
C LYS A 504 -129.48 -44.89 36.01
N LEU A 505 -130.22 -44.27 36.92
CA LEU A 505 -131.56 -43.73 36.67
C LEU A 505 -131.48 -42.21 36.42
N PHE A 506 -132.44 -41.66 35.69
CA PHE A 506 -132.49 -40.25 35.31
C PHE A 506 -133.92 -39.71 35.41
N SER A 507 -134.09 -38.43 35.74
CA SER A 507 -135.40 -37.76 35.74
C SER A 507 -135.76 -37.10 34.40
N ASP A 508 -134.88 -37.21 33.40
CA ASP A 508 -135.01 -36.57 32.09
C ASP A 508 -134.65 -37.51 30.94
N GLU A 509 -135.25 -37.27 29.77
CA GLU A 509 -135.03 -38.04 28.54
C GLU A 509 -133.63 -37.83 27.93
N ALA A 510 -132.94 -36.74 28.29
CA ALA A 510 -131.58 -36.45 27.82
C ALA A 510 -130.49 -37.13 28.67
N GLY A 511 -130.84 -37.75 29.81
CA GLY A 511 -129.88 -38.41 30.71
C GLY A 511 -128.90 -37.46 31.37
N THR A 512 -129.33 -36.22 31.65
CA THR A 512 -128.50 -35.16 32.23
C THR A 512 -128.66 -35.03 33.74
N VAL A 513 -129.80 -35.45 34.30
CA VAL A 513 -130.14 -35.36 35.72
C VAL A 513 -130.26 -36.77 36.30
N GLU A 514 -129.14 -37.30 36.77
CA GLU A 514 -129.07 -38.61 37.44
C GLU A 514 -129.83 -38.59 38.78
N ILE A 515 -130.68 -39.59 38.99
CA ILE A 515 -131.44 -39.78 40.24
C ILE A 515 -131.12 -41.13 40.88
N SER A 516 -131.20 -41.19 42.21
CA SER A 516 -130.91 -42.44 42.96
C SER A 516 -132.12 -43.38 43.04
N ASN A 517 -133.34 -42.85 43.06
CA ASN A 517 -134.62 -43.57 43.17
C ASN A 517 -135.75 -42.76 42.51
N PRO A 518 -136.86 -43.40 42.07
CA PRO A 518 -138.05 -42.70 41.59
C PRO A 518 -138.77 -41.91 42.70
N THR A 519 -139.41 -40.79 42.33
CA THR A 519 -140.22 -39.95 43.23
C THR A 519 -141.51 -40.66 43.63
N ALA A 520 -141.79 -40.81 44.92
CA ALA A 520 -142.94 -41.56 45.44
C ALA A 520 -144.19 -40.70 45.75
N ILE A 521 -145.38 -41.30 45.59
CA ILE A 521 -146.71 -40.70 45.78
C ILE A 521 -147.40 -41.41 46.95
N LYS A 522 -148.02 -40.69 47.90
CA LYS A 522 -148.50 -41.28 49.16
C LYS A 522 -149.97 -41.72 49.17
N ALA A 523 -150.24 -42.82 49.89
CA ALA A 523 -151.56 -43.43 50.07
C ALA A 523 -152.58 -42.53 50.84
N THR A 524 -153.88 -42.78 50.65
CA THR A 524 -154.96 -41.80 50.94
C THR A 524 -156.01 -42.16 52.01
N GLY A 525 -155.98 -43.34 52.62
CA GLY A 525 -156.79 -43.69 53.81
C GLY A 525 -158.30 -43.90 53.63
N HIS A 526 -158.93 -44.43 54.69
CA HIS A 526 -160.35 -44.81 54.77
C HIS A 526 -161.27 -43.69 55.29
N ASN A 527 -162.57 -43.84 55.02
CA ASN A 527 -163.65 -42.92 55.40
C ASN A 527 -164.86 -43.74 55.87
N LEU A 528 -165.34 -43.59 57.11
CA LEU A 528 -166.31 -44.52 57.72
C LEU A 528 -167.66 -43.87 58.09
N LYS A 529 -168.75 -44.60 57.87
CA LYS A 529 -170.13 -44.25 58.27
C LYS A 529 -170.66 -45.28 59.27
N LYS A 530 -171.15 -44.84 60.44
CA LYS A 530 -171.71 -45.70 61.50
C LYS A 530 -173.17 -46.06 61.21
N VAL A 531 -173.59 -47.27 61.57
CA VAL A 531 -174.98 -47.76 61.60
C VAL A 531 -175.28 -48.28 63.02
N GLU A 532 -176.45 -47.93 63.56
CA GLU A 532 -176.87 -48.30 64.93
C GLU A 532 -177.58 -49.65 65.00
N LYS A 533 -177.64 -50.22 66.20
CA LYS A 533 -178.33 -51.48 66.52
C LYS A 533 -179.85 -51.39 66.30
N LYS A 534 -180.44 -52.46 65.75
CA LYS A 534 -181.89 -52.72 65.73
C LYS A 534 -182.19 -54.07 66.40
N ASP A 535 -183.20 -54.15 67.24
CA ASP A 535 -183.61 -55.41 67.88
C ASP A 535 -184.50 -56.28 66.96
N ALA A 536 -184.34 -57.59 67.07
CA ALA A 536 -185.10 -58.58 66.29
C ALA A 536 -186.49 -58.85 66.90
N THR A 537 -187.46 -59.19 66.06
CA THR A 537 -188.84 -59.48 66.47
C THR A 537 -189.30 -60.82 65.90
N ALA A 538 -190.56 -61.22 66.16
CA ALA A 538 -191.14 -62.40 65.52
C ALA A 538 -191.29 -62.26 63.99
N THR A 539 -191.29 -61.03 63.45
CA THR A 539 -191.53 -60.73 62.03
C THR A 539 -190.31 -60.13 61.31
N GLU A 540 -189.42 -59.42 62.01
CA GLU A 540 -188.27 -58.71 61.44
C GLU A 540 -186.94 -59.16 62.06
N GLU A 541 -185.88 -59.15 61.23
CA GLU A 541 -184.50 -59.32 61.70
C GLU A 541 -183.95 -58.02 62.29
N GLY A 542 -183.08 -58.16 63.29
CA GLY A 542 -182.33 -57.05 63.88
C GLY A 542 -180.92 -56.94 63.31
N ASN A 543 -180.16 -55.95 63.78
CA ASN A 543 -178.74 -55.81 63.49
C ASN A 543 -177.92 -55.27 64.67
N SER A 544 -176.63 -55.57 64.71
CA SER A 544 -175.65 -54.96 65.61
C SER A 544 -175.12 -53.62 65.07
N THR A 545 -174.38 -52.87 65.89
CA THR A 545 -173.73 -51.61 65.50
C THR A 545 -172.47 -51.88 64.66
N TYR A 546 -172.32 -51.22 63.52
CA TYR A 546 -171.16 -51.38 62.63
C TYR A 546 -170.77 -50.08 61.91
N TRP A 547 -169.60 -50.08 61.26
CA TRP A 547 -169.12 -49.01 60.39
C TRP A 547 -168.92 -49.53 58.96
N PHE A 548 -169.05 -48.66 57.95
CA PHE A 548 -168.89 -49.00 56.53
C PHE A 548 -168.07 -47.94 55.78
N CYS A 549 -167.14 -48.36 54.92
CA CYS A 549 -166.33 -47.47 54.08
C CYS A 549 -166.81 -47.47 52.63
N ASP A 550 -167.18 -46.29 52.12
CA ASP A 550 -167.65 -46.09 50.74
C ASP A 550 -166.53 -46.18 49.69
N LYS A 551 -165.29 -45.81 50.02
CA LYS A 551 -164.15 -45.92 49.07
C LYS A 551 -163.74 -47.35 48.74
N CYS A 552 -163.97 -48.32 49.63
CA CYS A 552 -163.50 -49.70 49.47
C CYS A 552 -164.58 -50.78 49.71
N ASN A 553 -165.81 -50.38 50.00
CA ASN A 553 -166.97 -51.24 50.27
C ASN A 553 -166.79 -52.26 51.43
N LYS A 554 -165.86 -51.98 52.36
CA LYS A 554 -165.58 -52.83 53.54
C LYS A 554 -166.39 -52.39 54.76
N TYR A 555 -166.71 -53.35 55.62
CA TYR A 555 -167.41 -53.14 56.89
C TYR A 555 -166.42 -53.33 58.04
N PHE A 556 -166.63 -52.62 59.16
CA PHE A 556 -165.71 -52.61 60.31
C PHE A 556 -166.49 -52.60 61.62
N SER A 557 -165.96 -53.26 62.66
CA SER A 557 -166.55 -53.24 64.01
C SER A 557 -166.06 -52.10 64.90
N ASP A 558 -165.20 -51.22 64.37
CA ASP A 558 -164.67 -50.05 65.08
C ASP A 558 -164.60 -48.80 64.18
N ALA A 559 -164.48 -47.65 64.83
CA ALA A 559 -164.46 -46.33 64.17
C ALA A 559 -163.10 -45.94 63.55
N LYS A 560 -162.06 -46.78 63.66
CA LYS A 560 -160.71 -46.52 63.11
C LYS A 560 -160.39 -47.31 61.84
N ALA A 561 -161.24 -48.28 61.48
CA ALA A 561 -160.98 -49.30 60.46
C ALA A 561 -159.87 -50.30 60.84
N GLU A 562 -159.64 -50.55 62.14
CA GLU A 562 -158.64 -51.54 62.60
C GLU A 562 -159.15 -53.00 62.42
N THR A 563 -160.46 -53.21 62.54
CA THR A 563 -161.10 -54.55 62.53
C THR A 563 -162.13 -54.65 61.41
N GLU A 564 -161.73 -55.23 60.27
CA GLU A 564 -162.63 -55.53 59.16
C GLU A 564 -163.55 -56.71 59.51
N ILE A 565 -164.86 -56.52 59.34
CA ILE A 565 -165.90 -57.54 59.52
C ILE A 565 -166.66 -57.74 58.21
N LYS A 566 -167.47 -58.80 58.13
CA LYS A 566 -168.40 -59.00 57.02
C LYS A 566 -169.76 -58.39 57.34
N LYS A 567 -170.59 -58.21 56.32
CA LYS A 567 -171.95 -57.69 56.51
C LYS A 567 -172.84 -58.71 57.23
N GLU A 568 -172.61 -59.99 56.99
CA GLU A 568 -173.41 -61.09 57.55
C GLU A 568 -173.24 -61.20 59.08
N ASP A 569 -172.06 -60.85 59.59
CA ASP A 569 -171.73 -60.82 61.03
C ASP A 569 -172.55 -59.77 61.82
N THR A 570 -173.35 -58.94 61.12
CA THR A 570 -174.14 -57.86 61.72
C THR A 570 -175.61 -58.20 62.00
N VAL A 571 -176.13 -59.37 61.60
CA VAL A 571 -177.59 -59.67 61.57
C VAL A 571 -178.07 -60.49 62.78
N LEU A 572 -179.32 -60.25 63.25
CA LEU A 572 -179.95 -60.94 64.39
C LEU A 572 -181.29 -61.60 64.02
N ALA A 573 -181.49 -62.86 64.42
CA ALA A 573 -182.61 -63.72 64.02
C ALA A 573 -183.87 -63.66 64.94
N LYS A 574 -184.96 -64.31 64.49
CA LYS A 574 -186.33 -64.24 65.05
C LYS A 574 -186.62 -65.32 66.12
N LEU A 575 -187.67 -65.14 66.92
CA LEU A 575 -187.99 -65.94 68.13
C LEU A 575 -189.13 -66.98 67.93
N SER A 576 -189.20 -68.05 68.73
CA SER A 576 -190.09 -69.24 68.52
C SER A 576 -190.48 -70.01 69.81
N THR A 577 -191.41 -70.98 69.72
CA THR A 577 -192.05 -71.75 70.83
C THR A 577 -192.57 -73.14 70.32
N VAL A 578 -192.91 -74.21 71.08
CA VAL A 578 -192.74 -74.61 72.51
C VAL A 578 -192.92 -76.15 72.70
N ASN A 579 -192.25 -76.73 73.72
CA ASN A 579 -192.44 -78.02 74.43
C ASN A 579 -193.13 -79.26 73.79
N LYS A 580 -192.34 -80.33 73.57
CA LYS A 580 -192.32 -81.54 74.46
C LYS A 580 -190.93 -82.24 74.40
N LYS A 581 -190.76 -83.45 74.95
CA LYS A 581 -189.49 -84.06 75.41
C LYS A 581 -188.92 -85.15 74.44
N GLU A 582 -187.58 -85.36 74.42
CA GLU A 582 -186.75 -86.27 73.53
C GLU A 582 -186.64 -85.80 72.04
N THR A 583 -185.68 -86.09 71.12
CA THR A 583 -184.35 -86.81 70.97
C THR A 583 -183.78 -86.52 69.54
N GLU A 584 -182.53 -86.71 69.06
CA GLU A 584 -181.15 -86.92 69.59
C GLU A 584 -180.07 -86.98 68.44
N ALA A 585 -178.79 -86.64 68.69
CA ALA A 585 -177.55 -86.84 67.85
C ALA A 585 -177.48 -86.11 66.45
N SER A 586 -176.46 -86.22 65.55
CA SER A 586 -175.18 -87.00 65.46
C SER A 586 -174.14 -86.44 64.45
N SER A 587 -172.82 -86.68 64.67
CA SER A 587 -171.70 -86.82 63.66
C SER A 587 -171.24 -85.63 62.77
N ALA A 588 -170.11 -85.64 62.00
CA ALA A 588 -168.71 -86.16 62.16
C ALA A 588 -167.76 -85.75 60.96
N LYS A 589 -166.42 -85.91 61.11
CA LYS A 589 -165.32 -86.04 60.07
C LYS A 589 -164.88 -84.81 59.21
N THR A 590 -163.70 -84.70 58.53
CA THR A 590 -162.24 -85.03 58.79
C THR A 590 -161.27 -84.42 57.71
N ALA A 591 -159.96 -84.25 58.05
CA ALA A 591 -158.72 -84.34 57.21
C ALA A 591 -158.01 -83.12 56.47
N ASN A 592 -156.68 -82.90 56.80
CA ASN A 592 -155.44 -82.65 55.94
C ASN A 592 -154.74 -81.22 55.68
N ALA A 593 -153.36 -81.02 55.83
CA ALA A 593 -152.47 -79.83 55.41
C ALA A 593 -150.88 -79.86 55.71
N THR A 594 -149.92 -79.05 55.09
CA THR A 594 -148.45 -78.74 55.50
C THR A 594 -147.51 -77.80 54.61
N LYS A 595 -146.34 -77.19 55.09
CA LYS A 595 -145.22 -76.46 54.29
C LYS A 595 -143.83 -76.08 55.01
N VAL A 596 -142.75 -75.50 54.33
CA VAL A 596 -141.27 -75.31 54.72
C VAL A 596 -140.40 -74.46 53.66
N THR A 597 -139.14 -73.83 53.66
CA THR A 597 -138.06 -73.11 54.52
C THR A 597 -136.93 -72.30 53.66
N SER A 598 -135.80 -71.72 54.21
CA SER A 598 -134.78 -70.75 53.58
C SER A 598 -133.21 -70.86 53.94
N THR A 599 -132.22 -70.07 53.35
CA THR A 599 -130.65 -70.11 53.44
C THR A 599 -129.88 -68.76 53.03
N THR A 600 -128.53 -68.37 52.91
CA THR A 600 -127.03 -68.56 53.34
C THR A 600 -126.06 -67.55 52.52
N ASP A 601 -124.69 -67.30 52.53
CA ASP A 601 -123.38 -67.17 53.35
C ASP A 601 -122.14 -66.74 52.36
N LYS A 602 -120.78 -66.37 52.49
CA LYS A 602 -119.63 -65.98 53.44
C LYS A 602 -118.25 -65.47 52.72
N THR A 603 -117.15 -64.93 53.39
CA THR A 603 -115.61 -64.94 53.08
C THR A 603 -114.70 -63.64 52.80
N THR A 604 -113.36 -63.53 53.19
CA THR A 604 -112.30 -62.42 52.92
C THR A 604 -110.72 -62.72 53.15
N LYS A 605 -109.69 -61.92 52.62
CA LYS A 605 -108.16 -61.75 52.96
C LYS A 605 -107.24 -61.02 51.86
N SER A 606 -105.88 -60.73 51.81
CA SER A 606 -104.68 -60.23 52.66
C SER A 606 -103.26 -60.07 51.90
N SER A 607 -102.22 -59.21 52.25
CA SER A 607 -100.96 -58.83 51.43
C SER A 607 -99.53 -58.42 52.09
N PRO A 608 -98.34 -58.22 51.38
CA PRO A 608 -96.90 -58.06 51.88
C PRO A 608 -95.89 -56.89 51.35
N LYS A 609 -94.51 -56.91 51.54
CA LYS A 609 -93.41 -55.85 51.21
C LYS A 609 -91.90 -56.34 50.93
N THR A 610 -90.98 -55.53 50.28
CA THR A 610 -89.45 -55.63 50.07
C THR A 610 -88.75 -54.22 49.89
N GLY A 611 -87.43 -53.91 49.56
CA GLY A 611 -86.05 -54.54 49.67
C GLY A 611 -84.83 -54.01 48.76
N ASP A 612 -83.81 -53.29 49.32
CA ASP A 612 -82.27 -53.20 49.19
C ASP A 612 -81.39 -53.28 47.84
N SER A 613 -80.05 -52.95 47.63
CA SER A 613 -78.93 -52.10 48.22
C SER A 613 -77.51 -52.04 47.42
N THR A 614 -76.54 -51.12 47.71
CA THR A 614 -74.99 -51.09 47.53
C THR A 614 -74.21 -51.00 46.14
N ASP A 615 -72.87 -50.71 45.92
CA ASP A 615 -71.77 -49.77 46.46
C ASP A 615 -70.32 -49.84 45.74
N VAL A 616 -69.35 -48.87 45.95
CA VAL A 616 -67.80 -48.90 46.04
C VAL A 616 -66.69 -48.53 44.91
N GLN A 617 -65.60 -47.79 45.34
CA GLN A 617 -64.15 -47.59 44.85
C GLN A 617 -63.75 -46.98 43.44
N LEU A 618 -62.51 -46.59 43.03
CA LEU A 618 -61.05 -46.78 43.41
C LEU A 618 -60.08 -45.58 42.98
N TYR A 619 -58.73 -45.59 43.19
CA TYR A 619 -57.80 -44.40 43.04
C TYR A 619 -56.23 -44.65 42.88
N VAL A 620 -55.39 -43.57 42.71
CA VAL A 620 -53.89 -43.36 42.92
C VAL A 620 -52.80 -43.58 41.79
N ILE A 621 -51.62 -42.88 41.93
CA ILE A 621 -50.19 -43.09 41.43
C ILE A 621 -49.71 -42.20 40.22
N LEU A 622 -48.79 -41.20 40.30
CA LEU A 622 -47.35 -41.02 40.72
C LEU A 622 -46.31 -41.25 39.56
N MET A 623 -45.49 -40.25 39.12
CA MET A 623 -44.10 -39.85 39.52
C MET A 623 -42.96 -40.87 39.15
N LEU A 624 -41.68 -40.55 38.82
CA LEU A 624 -40.84 -39.33 38.73
C LEU A 624 -39.49 -39.62 37.95
N VAL A 625 -38.44 -38.76 38.07
CA VAL A 625 -36.96 -39.02 37.88
C VAL A 625 -36.36 -38.84 36.44
N SER A 626 -35.06 -38.51 36.21
CA SER A 626 -34.25 -37.27 36.47
C SER A 626 -32.80 -37.37 35.87
N ILE A 627 -31.96 -36.31 35.96
CA ILE A 627 -30.47 -36.27 35.81
C ILE A 627 -29.93 -36.38 34.34
N GLY A 628 -28.77 -35.84 33.90
CA GLY A 628 -27.61 -35.25 34.60
C GLY A 628 -26.79 -34.18 33.81
N ALA A 629 -25.46 -34.07 34.04
CA ALA A 629 -24.70 -32.81 33.86
C ALA A 629 -23.22 -32.93 33.38
N ALA A 630 -22.50 -31.78 33.35
CA ALA A 630 -21.04 -31.56 33.15
C ALA A 630 -20.48 -31.68 31.71
N ALA A 631 -19.30 -31.15 31.33
CA ALA A 631 -18.52 -29.95 31.74
C ALA A 631 -17.35 -29.72 30.73
N GLY A 632 -16.73 -28.53 30.67
CA GLY A 632 -15.53 -28.28 29.85
C GLY A 632 -14.96 -26.86 29.97
N ALA A 633 -13.63 -26.69 29.87
CA ALA A 633 -12.95 -25.41 30.12
C ALA A 633 -11.72 -25.16 29.21
N GLY A 634 -11.31 -23.90 29.06
CA GLY A 634 -10.06 -23.51 28.37
C GLY A 634 -9.74 -22.02 28.55
N ALA A 635 -8.47 -21.68 28.85
CA ALA A 635 -8.04 -20.30 29.14
C ALA A 635 -6.53 -20.07 28.91
N LYS A 636 -6.12 -18.83 28.57
CA LYS A 636 -4.84 -18.19 29.02
C LYS A 636 -4.67 -16.71 28.61
N ARG A 637 -3.77 -16.01 29.31
CA ARG A 637 -3.35 -14.59 29.12
C ARG A 637 -1.87 -14.49 28.65
N LYS A 638 -1.54 -13.48 27.82
CA LYS A 638 -0.29 -12.64 27.76
C LYS A 638 -0.44 -11.63 26.58
N LEU A 639 -0.15 -10.31 26.61
CA LEU A 639 0.42 -9.32 27.56
C LEU A 639 1.95 -9.05 27.44
N LYS A 640 2.31 -7.76 27.16
CA LYS A 640 3.64 -7.08 27.15
C LYS A 640 4.55 -7.34 25.92
N THR A 641 5.40 -6.42 25.40
CA THR A 641 5.78 -5.02 25.78
C THR A 641 6.16 -4.18 24.52
N GLN A 642 6.46 -2.89 24.70
CA GLN A 642 7.04 -1.94 23.73
C GLN A 642 8.33 -2.44 23.04
N ARG A 643 8.60 -1.92 21.83
CA ARG A 643 9.73 -1.01 21.61
C ARG A 643 9.39 0.02 20.52
#